data_AF-A0A1C6RW80-F1
#
_entry.id   AF-A0A1C6RW80-F1
#
_cell.length_a   1.000
_cell.length_b   1.000
_cell.length_c   1.000
_cell.angle_alpha   90.00
_cell.angle_beta   90.00
_cell.angle_gamma   90.00
#
_symmetry.space_group_name_H-M   'P 1'
#
loop_
_entity.id
_entity.type
_entity.pdbx_description
1 polymer ?
#
loop_
_entity_poly.entity_id
_entity_poly.type
_entity_poly.pdbx_seq_one_letter_code
_entity_poly.pdbx_strand_id
1 'polypeptide(L)'
;MTGPESADAPLFPASSAQRQLWFLEQIYPGRPLNNLNVELRPAGTLRPDPLRAALTALVDRHEALRTTFHQRDGALHQAIAAQAGEVDLSVSDLRDLTGEQARDRLAELRQRDAAALFDLATGPLLRVRLIHLPGNTQVMILVVHHIVADATSIGVLTEDLAALYAHAAEGTDPGLPPLRIQYLDYAVWQQKKQEQAKAAEALEWWRAQLADLPTVELAPGRRRPTEALDSGGWYAEDWDAAFVHDLRAVARTQATTLFAVLLAGYAVLLNQHTGGTDLPVGTPVLGRPTAELRRVVGLFVNMLVLRMDVSGDPSFGELLARARRTVQDALAHEDTPFERIVGAVARSRTLGVTALFQVGINMVPVPPPAPAGQPAFLSEGTEFSNGTAKYDLFLTFNERPDGGLQVVVEWRRGLLADRTARGLPRQLRRILSAALADPRTPVTALPVADPSGVATAGADLDGADLDAADLAVATSGSAAGLGAGLPADERPASDTPQPVPPIAQSRIGLPPLDQVEEVLADVFGRVLGHPSVDRTTSFFALGGDSVASLRLVGLAAEAGLEILPSDVFLHQTVAELARAARLPAAQTPTTPDDGSDQAGVSKTESTDPAATDVGGHRASDFPDSGLSQDQLDRMMARLAAASGPRRDDQPS
;
A
#
# COMPACT_ATOMS: atom_id res chain seq x y z
N MET A 1 1.74 34.16 -17.47
CA MET A 1 1.35 34.79 -16.19
C MET A 1 1.57 33.74 -15.12
N THR A 2 2.70 33.83 -14.44
CA THR A 2 3.06 33.01 -13.28
C THR A 2 2.15 33.40 -12.13
N GLY A 3 1.39 32.44 -11.58
CA GLY A 3 0.63 32.63 -10.34
C GLY A 3 1.57 32.96 -9.18
N PRO A 4 1.06 33.48 -8.06
CA PRO A 4 1.90 33.80 -6.92
C PRO A 4 2.58 32.53 -6.44
N GLU A 5 3.92 32.50 -6.51
CA GLU A 5 4.72 31.55 -5.75
C GLU A 5 4.30 31.69 -4.29
N SER A 6 3.76 30.62 -3.69
CA SER A 6 3.51 30.54 -2.26
C SER A 6 4.86 30.43 -1.53
N ALA A 7 5.55 31.56 -1.42
CA ALA A 7 6.61 31.70 -0.43
C ALA A 7 5.98 31.63 0.98
N ASP A 8 6.57 30.78 1.85
CA ASP A 8 6.37 30.71 3.31
C ASP A 8 5.29 29.79 3.92
N ALA A 9 4.80 28.74 3.24
CA ALA A 9 4.17 27.64 3.98
C ALA A 9 5.27 26.79 4.66
N PRO A 10 5.24 26.58 5.99
CA PRO A 10 6.23 25.74 6.66
C PRO A 10 6.15 24.31 6.14
N LEU A 11 7.33 23.74 5.85
CA LEU A 11 7.48 22.36 5.39
C LEU A 11 7.73 21.45 6.59
N PHE A 12 7.00 20.34 6.63
CA PHE A 12 7.09 19.35 7.70
C PHE A 12 7.47 17.98 7.16
N PRO A 13 8.12 17.11 7.95
CA PRO A 13 8.43 15.76 7.50
C PRO A 13 7.16 14.96 7.20
N ALA A 14 7.19 14.17 6.12
CA ALA A 14 6.17 13.18 5.83
C ALA A 14 6.30 11.95 6.73
N SER A 15 5.18 11.32 7.06
CA SER A 15 5.18 10.03 7.76
C SER A 15 5.84 8.94 6.90
N SER A 16 6.23 7.85 7.55
CA SER A 16 6.78 6.69 6.86
C SER A 16 5.86 6.13 5.78
N ALA A 17 4.55 6.03 6.07
CA ALA A 17 3.55 5.55 5.11
C ALA A 17 3.38 6.51 3.92
N GLN A 18 3.41 7.83 4.16
CA GLN A 18 3.32 8.82 3.10
C GLN A 18 4.55 8.79 2.18
N ARG A 19 5.75 8.62 2.73
CA ARG A 19 6.98 8.45 1.93
C ARG A 19 6.91 7.21 1.05
N GLN A 20 6.42 6.09 1.59
CA GLN A 20 6.25 4.86 0.83
C GLN A 20 5.25 5.03 -0.33
N LEU A 21 4.10 5.67 -0.06
CA LEU A 21 3.09 5.88 -1.09
C LEU A 21 3.58 6.86 -2.17
N TRP A 22 4.27 7.93 -1.78
CA TRP A 22 4.93 8.84 -2.71
C TRP A 22 5.94 8.11 -3.59
N PHE A 23 6.77 7.23 -3.01
CA PHE A 23 7.73 6.44 -3.77
C PHE A 23 7.04 5.55 -4.82
N LEU A 24 5.89 4.94 -4.47
CA LEU A 24 5.09 4.17 -5.42
C LEU A 24 4.52 5.06 -6.55
N GLU A 25 4.11 6.29 -6.23
CA GLU A 25 3.64 7.27 -7.22
C GLU A 25 4.73 7.63 -8.23
N GLN A 26 5.99 7.78 -7.76
CA GLN A 26 7.13 8.07 -8.62
C GLN A 26 7.53 6.89 -9.53
N ILE A 27 7.29 5.65 -9.08
CA ILE A 27 7.56 4.46 -9.90
C ILE A 27 6.52 4.30 -11.01
N TYR A 28 5.25 4.61 -10.71
CA TYR A 28 4.14 4.43 -11.64
C TYR A 28 3.44 5.77 -11.92
N PRO A 29 4.16 6.75 -12.50
CA PRO A 29 3.60 8.07 -12.71
C PRO A 29 2.40 7.99 -13.66
N GLY A 30 1.37 8.79 -13.35
CA GLY A 30 0.17 8.88 -14.18
C GLY A 30 -0.81 7.71 -14.03
N ARG A 31 -0.71 6.92 -12.94
CA ARG A 31 -1.59 5.79 -12.67
C ARG A 31 -2.47 6.07 -11.44
N PRO A 32 -3.80 5.83 -11.50
CA PRO A 32 -4.73 6.12 -10.41
C PRO A 32 -4.73 5.03 -9.31
N LEU A 33 -3.57 4.42 -9.03
CA LEU A 33 -3.44 3.26 -8.13
C LEU A 33 -3.82 3.61 -6.67
N ASN A 34 -3.66 4.87 -6.30
CA ASN A 34 -3.76 5.33 -4.91
C ASN A 34 -5.00 6.20 -4.66
N ASN A 35 -6.04 6.06 -5.47
CA ASN A 35 -7.34 6.68 -5.23
C ASN A 35 -8.21 5.77 -4.35
N LEU A 36 -8.75 6.31 -3.25
CA LEU A 36 -9.85 5.71 -2.50
C LEU A 36 -11.16 6.17 -3.11
N ASN A 37 -11.91 5.24 -3.72
CA ASN A 37 -13.15 5.53 -4.44
C ASN A 37 -14.35 5.00 -3.66
N VAL A 38 -15.20 5.90 -3.19
CA VAL A 38 -16.33 5.56 -2.31
C VAL A 38 -17.62 6.06 -2.95
N GLU A 39 -18.54 5.13 -3.20
CA GLU A 39 -19.90 5.49 -3.56
C GLU A 39 -20.78 5.57 -2.32
N LEU A 40 -21.44 6.71 -2.14
CA LEU A 40 -22.31 7.01 -1.02
C LEU A 40 -23.75 7.23 -1.52
N ARG A 41 -24.71 6.58 -0.87
CA ARG A 41 -26.14 6.74 -1.18
C ARG A 41 -26.80 7.57 -0.09
N PRO A 42 -27.14 8.85 -0.34
CA PRO A 42 -27.81 9.67 0.65
C PRO A 42 -29.26 9.18 0.88
N ALA A 43 -29.70 9.18 2.14
CA ALA A 43 -31.07 8.80 2.53
C ALA A 43 -32.14 9.85 2.13
N GLY A 44 -31.73 10.98 1.56
CA GLY A 44 -32.61 12.06 1.12
C GLY A 44 -31.92 12.95 0.08
N THR A 45 -32.61 14.00 -0.35
CA THR A 45 -32.11 14.88 -1.41
C THR A 45 -31.07 15.87 -0.88
N LEU A 46 -29.82 15.69 -1.27
CA LEU A 46 -28.73 16.64 -1.03
C LEU A 46 -28.89 17.85 -1.94
N ARG A 47 -28.73 19.05 -1.35
CA ARG A 47 -28.69 20.34 -2.05
C ARG A 47 -27.23 20.73 -2.34
N PRO A 48 -26.88 21.15 -3.56
CA PRO A 48 -25.50 21.46 -3.92
C PRO A 48 -24.84 22.55 -3.07
N ASP A 49 -25.53 23.66 -2.75
CA ASP A 49 -24.89 24.78 -2.04
C ASP A 49 -24.55 24.45 -0.58
N PRO A 50 -25.47 23.88 0.24
CA PRO A 50 -25.10 23.40 1.57
C PRO A 50 -24.03 22.29 1.54
N LEU A 51 -24.04 21.44 0.50
CA LEU A 51 -23.01 20.41 0.34
C LEU A 51 -21.64 21.02 0.07
N ARG A 52 -21.55 22.04 -0.79
CA ARG A 52 -20.31 22.77 -1.04
C ARG A 52 -19.77 23.42 0.23
N ALA A 53 -20.63 24.10 0.99
CA ALA A 53 -20.25 24.71 2.26
C ALA A 53 -19.77 23.67 3.29
N ALA A 54 -20.45 22.52 3.39
CA ALA A 54 -20.06 21.43 4.27
C ALA A 54 -18.70 20.82 3.89
N LEU A 55 -18.44 20.65 2.58
CA LEU A 55 -17.15 20.17 2.07
C LEU A 55 -16.01 21.14 2.38
N THR A 56 -16.21 22.45 2.19
CA THR A 56 -15.21 23.46 2.58
C THR A 56 -14.91 23.39 4.08
N ALA A 57 -15.94 23.31 4.92
CA ALA A 57 -15.77 23.18 6.37
C ALA A 57 -15.07 21.86 6.77
N LEU A 58 -15.30 20.78 6.02
CA LEU A 58 -14.65 19.49 6.22
C LEU A 58 -13.14 19.58 5.93
N VAL A 59 -12.76 20.23 4.83
CA VAL A 59 -11.36 20.47 4.45
C VAL A 59 -10.66 21.40 5.44
N ASP A 60 -11.36 22.43 5.95
CA ASP A 60 -10.82 23.31 6.99
C ASP A 60 -10.52 22.55 8.29
N ARG A 61 -11.46 21.68 8.69
CA ARG A 61 -11.40 20.91 9.94
C ARG A 61 -10.28 19.87 9.95
N HIS A 62 -10.04 19.19 8.83
CA HIS A 62 -9.08 18.09 8.73
C HIS A 62 -7.84 18.53 7.95
N GLU A 63 -6.73 18.81 8.65
CA GLU A 63 -5.51 19.35 8.03
C GLU A 63 -4.97 18.47 6.90
N ALA A 64 -5.15 17.16 7.02
CA ALA A 64 -4.76 16.19 6.00
C ALA A 64 -5.38 16.50 4.63
N LEU A 65 -6.63 16.98 4.56
CA LEU A 65 -7.31 17.27 3.29
C LEU A 65 -6.78 18.53 2.60
N ARG A 66 -6.16 19.44 3.36
CA ARG A 66 -5.50 20.67 2.89
C ARG A 66 -3.97 20.56 2.91
N THR A 67 -3.45 19.33 2.98
CA THR A 67 -2.02 19.03 2.92
C THR A 67 -1.60 18.73 1.48
N THR A 68 -0.48 19.32 1.07
CA THR A 68 0.21 19.08 -0.21
C THR A 68 1.60 18.53 0.04
N PHE A 69 2.19 17.89 -0.96
CA PHE A 69 3.44 17.15 -0.85
C PHE A 69 4.48 17.68 -1.83
N HIS A 70 5.67 17.95 -1.30
CA HIS A 70 6.75 18.60 -2.03
C HIS A 70 8.05 17.85 -1.79
N GLN A 71 8.84 17.64 -2.83
CA GLN A 71 10.18 17.10 -2.69
C GLN A 71 11.18 18.25 -2.57
N ARG A 72 11.98 18.24 -1.50
CA ARG A 72 13.05 19.22 -1.26
C ARG A 72 14.25 18.50 -0.66
N ASP A 73 15.44 18.77 -1.19
CA ASP A 73 16.70 18.16 -0.75
C ASP A 73 16.65 16.61 -0.72
N GLY A 74 15.96 16.02 -1.70
CA GLY A 74 15.77 14.57 -1.81
C GLY A 74 14.73 13.97 -0.85
N ALA A 75 14.16 14.75 0.08
CA ALA A 75 13.18 14.30 1.05
C ALA A 75 11.76 14.79 0.75
N LEU A 76 10.77 13.95 1.06
CA LEU A 76 9.36 14.30 0.97
C LEU A 76 8.93 15.13 2.18
N HIS A 77 8.34 16.28 1.88
CA HIS A 77 7.78 17.19 2.87
C HIS A 77 6.29 17.41 2.64
N GLN A 78 5.59 17.73 3.72
CA GLN A 78 4.20 18.11 3.76
C GLN A 78 4.10 19.62 3.95
N ALA A 79 3.24 20.28 3.19
CA ALA A 79 2.87 21.68 3.39
C ALA A 79 1.36 21.77 3.63
N ILE A 80 0.96 22.43 4.71
CA ILE A 80 -0.44 22.51 5.12
C ILE A 80 -0.96 23.92 4.87
N ALA A 81 -1.93 24.08 3.97
CA ALA A 81 -2.51 25.38 3.65
C ALA A 81 -3.28 25.94 4.85
N ALA A 82 -3.16 27.23 5.19
CA ALA A 82 -3.79 27.79 6.41
C ALA A 82 -5.33 27.75 6.41
N GLN A 83 -5.95 27.73 5.23
CA GLN A 83 -7.39 27.68 5.00
C GLN A 83 -7.68 26.68 3.88
N ALA A 84 -8.92 26.19 3.84
CA ALA A 84 -9.41 25.32 2.79
C ALA A 84 -9.36 26.04 1.43
N GLY A 85 -8.85 25.32 0.43
CA GLY A 85 -9.06 25.66 -0.97
C GLY A 85 -10.51 25.42 -1.39
N GLU A 86 -10.86 25.86 -2.59
CA GLU A 86 -12.16 25.52 -3.19
C GLU A 86 -12.24 24.00 -3.43
N VAL A 87 -13.31 23.38 -2.96
CA VAL A 87 -13.56 21.95 -3.20
C VAL A 87 -14.28 21.78 -4.54
N ASP A 88 -13.73 20.93 -5.41
CA ASP A 88 -14.37 20.53 -6.67
C ASP A 88 -15.57 19.61 -6.39
N LEU A 89 -16.74 20.24 -6.22
CA LEU A 89 -18.04 19.58 -6.25
C LEU A 89 -18.63 19.69 -7.65
N SER A 90 -18.64 18.57 -8.36
CA SER A 90 -19.31 18.42 -9.65
C SER A 90 -20.73 17.87 -9.46
N VAL A 91 -21.67 18.35 -10.28
CA VAL A 91 -23.06 17.86 -10.29
C VAL A 91 -23.37 17.28 -11.66
N SER A 92 -23.93 16.07 -11.69
CA SER A 92 -24.37 15.40 -12.92
C SER A 92 -25.84 15.05 -12.82
N ASP A 93 -26.59 15.31 -13.88
CA ASP A 93 -28.02 15.05 -13.93
C ASP A 93 -28.33 13.99 -14.98
N LEU A 94 -28.80 12.84 -14.51
CA LEU A 94 -29.18 11.67 -15.31
C LEU A 94 -30.68 11.37 -15.16
N ARG A 95 -31.48 12.27 -14.59
CA ARG A 95 -32.90 12.04 -14.28
C ARG A 95 -33.75 11.76 -15.52
N ASP A 96 -33.35 12.30 -16.67
CA ASP A 96 -34.06 12.16 -17.94
C ASP A 96 -33.71 10.86 -18.70
N LEU A 97 -32.76 10.06 -18.19
CA LEU A 97 -32.35 8.80 -18.82
C LEU A 97 -33.27 7.64 -18.41
N THR A 98 -33.36 6.61 -19.27
CA THR A 98 -33.98 5.34 -18.85
C THR A 98 -33.14 4.66 -17.78
N GLY A 99 -33.72 3.69 -17.06
CA GLY A 99 -33.00 2.97 -16.00
C GLY A 99 -31.74 2.23 -16.47
N GLU A 100 -31.69 1.77 -17.73
CA GLU A 100 -30.50 1.15 -18.31
C GLU A 100 -29.45 2.19 -18.68
N GLN A 101 -29.84 3.23 -19.43
CA GLN A 101 -28.95 4.33 -19.80
C GLN A 101 -28.34 5.04 -18.59
N ALA A 102 -29.13 5.22 -17.52
CA ALA A 102 -28.65 5.81 -16.28
C ALA A 102 -27.62 4.93 -15.57
N ARG A 103 -27.77 3.59 -15.63
CA ARG A 103 -26.79 2.65 -15.05
C ARG A 103 -25.48 2.68 -15.82
N ASP A 104 -25.54 2.64 -17.16
CA ASP A 104 -24.35 2.68 -18.01
C ASP A 104 -23.60 4.00 -17.80
N ARG A 105 -24.33 5.11 -17.81
CA ARG A 105 -23.75 6.44 -17.59
C ARG A 105 -23.17 6.61 -16.18
N LEU A 106 -23.81 6.03 -15.16
CA LEU A 106 -23.25 5.98 -13.81
C LEU A 106 -21.95 5.18 -13.77
N ALA A 107 -21.87 4.03 -14.45
CA ALA A 107 -20.66 3.23 -14.53
C ALA A 107 -19.52 3.99 -15.23
N GLU A 108 -19.79 4.70 -16.32
CA GLU A 108 -18.82 5.57 -16.99
C GLU A 108 -18.31 6.70 -16.08
N LEU A 109 -19.20 7.35 -15.33
CA LEU A 109 -18.82 8.41 -14.39
C LEU A 109 -17.94 7.86 -13.25
N ARG A 110 -18.28 6.69 -12.69
CA ARG A 110 -17.46 6.00 -11.69
C ARG A 110 -16.05 5.72 -12.21
N GLN A 111 -15.94 5.14 -13.40
CA GLN A 111 -14.65 4.85 -14.02
C GLN A 111 -13.84 6.11 -14.28
N ARG A 112 -14.49 7.16 -14.81
CA ARG A 112 -13.84 8.44 -15.08
C ARG A 112 -13.29 9.08 -13.81
N ASP A 113 -14.10 9.17 -12.75
CA ASP A 113 -13.68 9.80 -11.50
C ASP A 113 -12.60 8.98 -10.78
N ALA A 114 -12.71 7.65 -10.82
CA ALA A 114 -11.69 6.75 -10.27
C ALA A 114 -10.36 6.81 -11.02
N ALA A 115 -10.39 6.99 -12.35
CA ALA A 115 -9.21 7.06 -13.19
C ALA A 115 -8.53 8.43 -13.20
N ALA A 116 -9.23 9.48 -12.77
CA ALA A 116 -8.69 10.83 -12.77
C ALA A 116 -7.55 10.96 -11.75
N LEU A 117 -6.44 11.56 -12.16
CA LEU A 117 -5.25 11.70 -11.32
C LEU A 117 -5.38 12.87 -10.34
N PHE A 118 -4.61 12.81 -9.25
CA PHE A 118 -4.35 13.96 -8.38
C PHE A 118 -2.93 14.45 -8.63
N ASP A 119 -2.74 15.77 -8.61
CA ASP A 119 -1.41 16.35 -8.45
C ASP A 119 -1.18 16.60 -6.96
N LEU A 120 -0.24 15.86 -6.37
CA LEU A 120 0.02 15.91 -4.93
C LEU A 120 0.64 17.24 -4.47
N ALA A 121 1.18 18.03 -5.40
CA ALA A 121 1.68 19.37 -5.11
C ALA A 121 0.55 20.42 -5.05
N THR A 122 -0.65 20.10 -5.55
CA THR A 122 -1.81 21.00 -5.57
C THR A 122 -3.01 20.42 -4.85
N GLY A 123 -3.41 21.06 -3.75
CA GLY A 123 -4.55 20.65 -2.93
C GLY A 123 -5.86 21.35 -3.32
N PRO A 124 -7.02 20.90 -2.80
CA PRO A 124 -7.20 19.76 -1.90
C PRO A 124 -7.17 18.40 -2.62
N LEU A 125 -6.68 17.35 -1.94
CA LEU A 125 -6.56 15.98 -2.48
C LEU A 125 -7.87 15.16 -2.34
N LEU A 126 -8.97 15.83 -2.65
CA LEU A 126 -10.36 15.40 -2.49
C LEU A 126 -11.20 15.87 -3.67
N ARG A 127 -12.04 15.01 -4.24
CA ARG A 127 -13.04 15.37 -5.25
C ARG A 127 -14.38 14.74 -4.93
N VAL A 128 -15.46 15.44 -5.29
CA VAL A 128 -16.82 14.98 -5.05
C VAL A 128 -17.68 15.15 -6.30
N ARG A 129 -18.46 14.12 -6.63
CA ARG A 129 -19.52 14.19 -7.64
C ARG A 129 -20.87 13.84 -7.02
N LEU A 130 -21.84 14.73 -7.14
CA LEU A 130 -23.25 14.44 -6.85
C LEU A 130 -23.98 14.10 -8.16
N ILE A 131 -24.55 12.91 -8.24
CA ILE A 131 -25.27 12.40 -9.41
C ILE A 131 -26.75 12.26 -9.07
N HIS A 132 -27.60 12.92 -9.85
CA HIS A 132 -29.06 12.75 -9.79
C HIS A 132 -29.47 11.66 -10.77
N LEU A 133 -30.17 10.63 -10.28
CA LEU A 133 -30.64 9.49 -11.05
C LEU A 133 -32.16 9.52 -11.19
N PRO A 134 -32.74 8.74 -12.13
CA PRO A 134 -34.18 8.60 -12.26
C PRO A 134 -34.86 8.16 -10.93
N GLY A 135 -36.12 8.56 -10.75
CA GLY A 135 -36.89 8.20 -9.55
C GLY A 135 -36.52 8.97 -8.28
N ASN A 136 -35.95 10.18 -8.41
CA ASN A 136 -35.48 11.01 -7.29
C ASN A 136 -34.41 10.34 -6.42
N THR A 137 -33.61 9.47 -7.02
CA THR A 137 -32.47 8.84 -6.35
C THR A 137 -31.22 9.67 -6.58
N GLN A 138 -30.30 9.65 -5.62
CA GLN A 138 -29.01 10.32 -5.73
C GLN A 138 -27.89 9.35 -5.37
N VAL A 139 -26.73 9.59 -5.96
CA VAL A 139 -25.46 8.94 -5.65
C VAL A 139 -24.41 10.02 -5.48
N MET A 140 -23.56 9.90 -4.48
CA MET A 140 -22.39 10.76 -4.31
C MET A 140 -21.12 9.92 -4.43
N ILE A 141 -20.24 10.30 -5.36
CA ILE A 141 -18.91 9.70 -5.50
C ILE A 141 -17.93 10.60 -4.74
N LEU A 142 -17.24 10.02 -3.77
CA LEU A 142 -16.17 10.63 -3.00
C LEU A 142 -14.85 9.97 -3.43
N VAL A 143 -13.92 10.77 -3.95
CA VAL A 143 -12.57 10.29 -4.30
C VAL A 143 -11.54 11.05 -3.47
N VAL A 144 -10.72 10.31 -2.73
CA VAL A 144 -9.66 10.85 -1.88
C VAL A 144 -8.33 10.20 -2.26
N HIS A 145 -7.25 10.99 -2.33
CA HIS A 145 -5.94 10.37 -2.50
C HIS A 145 -5.51 9.65 -1.21
N HIS A 146 -5.05 8.41 -1.33
CA HIS A 146 -4.72 7.55 -0.18
C HIS A 146 -3.55 8.11 0.65
N ILE A 147 -2.76 9.07 0.13
CA ILE A 147 -1.68 9.73 0.88
C ILE A 147 -2.19 10.58 2.07
N VAL A 148 -3.45 11.02 2.02
CA VAL A 148 -4.08 11.86 3.06
C VAL A 148 -5.20 11.14 3.83
N ALA A 149 -5.56 9.92 3.45
CA ALA A 149 -6.66 9.18 4.05
C ALA A 149 -6.46 7.67 3.93
N ASP A 150 -7.03 6.91 4.84
CA ASP A 150 -7.18 5.46 4.80
C ASP A 150 -8.65 5.04 4.95
N ALA A 151 -8.95 3.74 4.91
CA ALA A 151 -10.33 3.24 5.02
C ALA A 151 -11.05 3.73 6.29
N THR A 152 -10.35 3.81 7.43
CA THR A 152 -10.93 4.38 8.66
C THR A 152 -11.23 5.87 8.52
N SER A 153 -10.36 6.61 7.82
CA SER A 153 -10.58 8.03 7.53
C SER A 153 -11.86 8.24 6.72
N ILE A 154 -12.22 7.33 5.81
CA ILE A 154 -13.49 7.44 5.06
C ILE A 154 -14.69 7.49 6.01
N GLY A 155 -14.75 6.61 7.02
CA GLY A 155 -15.82 6.62 8.02
C GLY A 155 -15.89 7.93 8.82
N VAL A 156 -14.72 8.48 9.21
CA VAL A 156 -14.66 9.78 9.90
C VAL A 156 -15.12 10.92 8.99
N LEU A 157 -14.69 10.90 7.73
CA LEU A 157 -15.05 11.92 6.74
C LEU A 157 -16.54 11.92 6.45
N THR A 158 -17.16 10.74 6.34
CA THR A 158 -18.59 10.63 6.12
C THR A 158 -19.37 11.13 7.34
N GLU A 159 -19.06 10.66 8.56
CA GLU A 159 -19.69 11.15 9.79
C GLU A 159 -19.62 12.69 9.93
N ASP A 160 -18.43 13.26 9.78
CA ASP A 160 -18.24 14.71 9.91
C ASP A 160 -18.96 15.47 8.77
N LEU A 161 -18.95 14.95 7.53
CA LEU A 161 -19.66 15.56 6.40
C LEU A 161 -21.17 15.61 6.63
N ALA A 162 -21.76 14.55 7.20
CA ALA A 162 -23.19 14.52 7.50
C ALA A 162 -23.57 15.59 8.53
N ALA A 163 -22.78 15.75 9.59
CA ALA A 163 -22.98 16.77 10.62
C ALA A 163 -22.81 18.20 10.06
N LEU A 164 -21.77 18.42 9.25
CA LEU A 164 -21.51 19.72 8.62
C LEU A 164 -22.58 20.08 7.58
N TYR A 165 -23.10 19.10 6.84
CA TYR A 165 -24.19 19.32 5.91
C TYR A 165 -25.48 19.71 6.61
N ALA A 166 -25.83 19.05 7.74
CA ALA A 166 -27.00 19.42 8.53
C ALA A 166 -26.91 20.88 9.01
N HIS A 167 -25.74 21.29 9.53
CA HIS A 167 -25.48 22.69 9.90
C HIS A 167 -25.66 23.64 8.71
N ALA A 168 -25.04 23.35 7.57
CA ALA A 168 -25.12 24.22 6.40
C ALA A 168 -26.53 24.29 5.79
N ALA A 169 -27.31 23.21 5.90
CA ALA A 169 -28.64 23.12 5.31
C ALA A 169 -29.73 23.81 6.16
N GLU A 170 -29.62 23.71 7.48
CA GLU A 170 -30.68 24.07 8.42
C GLU A 170 -30.25 25.13 9.45
N GLY A 171 -28.97 25.50 9.49
CA GLY A 171 -28.41 26.44 10.47
C GLY A 171 -28.33 25.86 11.89
N THR A 172 -28.32 24.53 12.04
CA THR A 172 -28.24 23.80 13.31
C THR A 172 -26.80 23.70 13.82
N ASP A 173 -26.53 23.47 15.10
CA ASP A 173 -25.15 23.24 15.56
C ASP A 173 -24.60 21.93 14.96
N PRO A 174 -23.41 21.92 14.30
CA PRO A 174 -22.81 20.68 13.81
C PRO A 174 -22.45 19.70 14.95
N GLY A 175 -22.33 20.16 16.20
CA GLY A 175 -22.09 19.30 17.36
C GLY A 175 -20.73 18.56 17.34
N LEU A 176 -19.80 18.98 16.48
CA LEU A 176 -18.52 18.33 16.29
C LEU A 176 -17.48 18.84 17.32
N PRO A 177 -16.91 17.98 18.18
CA PRO A 177 -15.88 18.42 19.12
C PRO A 177 -14.61 18.87 18.36
N PRO A 178 -13.83 19.80 18.92
CA PRO A 178 -12.57 20.23 18.30
C PRO A 178 -11.56 19.07 18.26
N LEU A 179 -10.83 18.95 17.15
CA LEU A 179 -9.73 17.99 17.01
C LEU A 179 -8.50 18.53 17.76
N ARG A 180 -8.09 17.83 18.82
CA ARG A 180 -6.92 18.23 19.63
C ARG A 180 -5.58 17.84 19.00
N ILE A 181 -5.62 16.86 18.11
CA ILE A 181 -4.50 16.26 17.40
C ILE A 181 -4.87 16.21 15.92
N GLN A 182 -3.91 16.51 15.07
CA GLN A 182 -4.00 16.40 13.61
C GLN A 182 -2.96 15.41 13.11
N TYR A 183 -3.04 15.02 11.83
CA TYR A 183 -2.15 14.00 11.29
C TYR A 183 -0.66 14.40 11.34
N LEU A 184 -0.37 15.69 11.18
CA LEU A 184 1.00 16.20 11.30
C LEU A 184 1.61 15.89 12.68
N ASP A 185 0.84 16.05 13.75
CA ASP A 185 1.30 15.70 15.10
C ASP A 185 1.73 14.23 15.16
N TYR A 186 0.90 13.33 14.61
CA TYR A 186 1.20 11.91 14.53
C TYR A 186 2.46 11.62 13.70
N ALA A 187 2.61 12.24 12.52
CA ALA A 187 3.77 12.02 11.66
C ALA A 187 5.09 12.38 12.36
N VAL A 188 5.12 13.52 13.08
CA VAL A 188 6.29 13.96 13.86
C VAL A 188 6.58 13.01 15.02
N TRP A 189 5.54 12.57 15.74
CA TRP A 189 5.70 11.60 16.84
C TRP A 189 6.18 10.24 16.37
N GLN A 190 5.64 9.75 15.25
CA GLN A 190 6.07 8.48 14.66
C GLN A 190 7.56 8.52 14.37
N GLN A 191 8.05 9.59 13.74
CA GLN A 191 9.46 9.75 13.42
C GLN A 191 10.34 9.70 14.68
N LYS A 192 10.01 10.49 15.71
CA LYS A 192 10.75 10.47 17.00
C LYS A 192 10.73 9.10 17.67
N LYS A 193 9.63 8.36 17.58
CA LYS A 193 9.53 6.98 18.12
C LYS A 193 10.51 6.04 17.43
N GLN A 194 10.79 6.23 16.14
CA GLN A 194 11.71 5.40 15.37
C GLN A 194 13.20 5.63 15.69
N GLU A 195 13.53 6.66 16.48
CA GLU A 195 14.90 6.93 16.96
C GLU A 195 15.21 6.20 18.28
N GLN A 196 14.20 5.60 18.92
CA GLN A 196 14.33 4.92 20.20
C GLN A 196 14.95 3.52 20.05
N ALA A 197 15.70 3.06 21.05
CA ALA A 197 16.33 1.73 21.06
C ALA A 197 15.34 0.59 20.78
N LYS A 198 14.12 0.68 21.32
CA LYS A 198 13.05 -0.32 21.09
C LYS A 198 12.67 -0.48 19.62
N ALA A 199 12.77 0.58 18.82
CA ALA A 199 12.51 0.51 17.38
C ALA A 199 13.60 -0.29 16.64
N ALA A 200 14.86 -0.21 17.10
CA ALA A 200 15.95 -1.03 16.56
C ALA A 200 15.76 -2.51 16.91
N GLU A 201 15.39 -2.82 18.16
CA GLU A 201 15.09 -4.20 18.59
C GLU A 201 13.94 -4.82 17.76
N ALA A 202 12.86 -4.08 17.55
CA ALA A 202 11.74 -4.53 16.71
C ALA A 202 12.17 -4.77 15.26
N LEU A 203 13.05 -3.92 14.71
CA LEU A 203 13.57 -4.08 13.36
C LEU A 203 14.48 -5.32 13.22
N GLU A 204 15.32 -5.60 14.22
CA GLU A 204 16.13 -6.84 14.23
C GLU A 204 15.25 -8.09 14.33
N TRP A 205 14.17 -8.03 15.12
CA TRP A 205 13.18 -9.11 15.14
C TRP A 205 12.58 -9.34 13.75
N TRP A 206 12.17 -8.28 13.04
CA TRP A 206 11.67 -8.39 11.67
C TRP A 206 12.72 -8.93 10.70
N ARG A 207 13.99 -8.52 10.83
CA ARG A 207 15.09 -9.05 10.02
C ARG A 207 15.27 -10.56 10.22
N ALA A 208 15.23 -11.03 11.46
CA ALA A 208 15.33 -12.45 11.77
C ALA A 208 14.10 -13.23 11.26
N GLN A 209 12.89 -12.70 11.52
CA GLN A 209 11.64 -13.35 11.15
C GLN A 209 11.46 -13.51 9.63
N LEU A 210 11.93 -12.52 8.86
CA LEU A 210 11.81 -12.50 7.40
C LEU A 210 13.13 -12.83 6.68
N ALA A 211 14.07 -13.47 7.38
CA ALA A 211 15.30 -13.95 6.76
C ALA A 211 14.99 -14.99 5.68
N ASP A 212 15.65 -14.85 4.52
CA ASP A 212 15.51 -15.73 3.35
C ASP A 212 14.05 -15.92 2.90
N LEU A 213 13.27 -14.84 2.94
CA LEU A 213 11.85 -14.86 2.58
C LEU A 213 11.63 -15.30 1.12
N PRO A 214 10.84 -16.36 0.86
CA PRO A 214 10.54 -16.78 -0.50
C PRO A 214 9.53 -15.85 -1.17
N THR A 215 9.38 -15.97 -2.49
CA THR A 215 8.32 -15.30 -3.26
C THR A 215 7.19 -16.28 -3.53
N VAL A 216 5.94 -15.88 -3.30
CA VAL A 216 4.77 -16.70 -3.64
C VAL A 216 4.45 -16.54 -5.12
N GLU A 217 4.67 -17.58 -5.92
CA GLU A 217 4.36 -17.59 -7.36
C GLU A 217 3.02 -18.29 -7.63
N LEU A 218 1.97 -17.51 -7.92
CA LEU A 218 0.64 -18.04 -8.23
C LEU A 218 0.55 -18.77 -9.57
N ALA A 219 1.47 -18.50 -10.49
CA ALA A 219 1.53 -19.15 -11.79
C ALA A 219 2.99 -19.49 -12.16
N PRO A 220 3.54 -20.55 -11.56
CA PRO A 220 4.92 -20.96 -11.82
C PRO A 220 5.16 -21.16 -13.32
N GLY A 221 6.24 -20.58 -13.85
CA GLY A 221 6.62 -20.69 -15.26
C GLY A 221 5.95 -19.70 -16.22
N ARG A 222 4.99 -18.88 -15.77
CA ARG A 222 4.50 -17.75 -16.57
C ARG A 222 5.38 -16.52 -16.38
N ARG A 223 5.75 -15.84 -17.46
CA ARG A 223 6.47 -14.56 -17.36
C ARG A 223 5.56 -13.53 -16.70
N ARG A 224 6.03 -12.94 -15.60
CA ARG A 224 5.34 -11.79 -14.98
C ARG A 224 5.30 -10.64 -16.01
N PRO A 225 4.13 -10.10 -16.34
CA PRO A 225 4.07 -9.00 -17.31
C PRO A 225 4.72 -7.75 -16.71
N THR A 226 5.63 -7.13 -17.43
CA THR A 226 6.40 -5.95 -16.99
C THR A 226 5.54 -4.68 -16.92
N GLU A 227 4.39 -4.65 -17.59
CA GLU A 227 3.51 -3.48 -17.74
C GLU A 227 2.18 -3.57 -16.95
N ALA A 228 1.88 -4.70 -16.29
CA ALA A 228 0.52 -5.06 -15.89
C ALA A 228 0.09 -4.70 -14.45
N LEU A 229 0.24 -3.45 -14.02
CA LEU A 229 -0.51 -2.98 -12.84
C LEU A 229 -1.95 -2.54 -13.18
N ASP A 230 -2.25 -2.37 -14.47
CA ASP A 230 -3.49 -1.74 -14.93
C ASP A 230 -4.66 -2.70 -15.19
N SER A 231 -4.47 -4.01 -14.98
CA SER A 231 -5.50 -5.01 -15.23
C SER A 231 -5.72 -5.88 -14.00
N GLY A 232 -6.59 -5.40 -13.12
CA GLY A 232 -7.12 -6.14 -11.99
C GLY A 232 -8.44 -6.81 -12.33
N GLY A 233 -8.65 -8.00 -11.79
CA GLY A 233 -9.96 -8.61 -11.66
C GLY A 233 -10.50 -8.41 -10.25
N TRP A 234 -11.82 -8.34 -10.14
CA TRP A 234 -12.55 -8.18 -8.89
C TRP A 234 -13.76 -9.11 -8.86
N TYR A 235 -14.00 -9.78 -7.73
CA TYR A 235 -15.14 -10.67 -7.53
C TYR A 235 -15.53 -10.69 -6.05
N ALA A 236 -16.82 -10.77 -5.76
CA ALA A 236 -17.32 -10.94 -4.40
C ALA A 236 -18.28 -12.13 -4.31
N GLU A 237 -18.22 -12.87 -3.21
CA GLU A 237 -19.14 -13.96 -2.87
C GLU A 237 -19.54 -13.87 -1.40
N ASP A 238 -20.80 -14.12 -1.11
CA ASP A 238 -21.34 -14.08 0.25
C ASP A 238 -21.29 -15.46 0.92
N TRP A 239 -20.81 -15.48 2.15
CA TRP A 239 -20.90 -16.61 3.07
C TRP A 239 -21.96 -16.34 4.14
N ASP A 240 -22.85 -17.32 4.32
CA ASP A 240 -23.95 -17.22 5.27
C ASP A 240 -23.49 -17.18 6.73
N ALA A 241 -24.36 -16.62 7.58
CA ALA A 241 -24.09 -16.45 9.00
C ALA A 241 -23.90 -17.77 9.76
N ALA A 242 -24.50 -18.87 9.29
CA ALA A 242 -24.37 -20.18 9.93
C ALA A 242 -22.93 -20.71 9.78
N PHE A 243 -22.39 -20.69 8.56
CA PHE A 243 -21.01 -21.10 8.32
C PHE A 243 -20.01 -20.23 9.08
N VAL A 244 -20.22 -18.91 9.10
CA VAL A 244 -19.34 -17.99 9.83
C VAL A 244 -19.45 -18.19 11.35
N HIS A 245 -20.62 -18.54 11.86
CA HIS A 245 -20.81 -18.91 13.26
C HIS A 245 -19.95 -20.13 13.64
N ASP A 246 -19.92 -21.16 12.79
CA ASP A 246 -19.11 -22.37 13.02
C ASP A 246 -17.61 -22.06 13.03
N LEU A 247 -17.14 -21.21 12.11
CA LEU A 247 -15.75 -20.72 12.12
C LEU A 247 -15.41 -19.98 13.41
N ARG A 248 -16.30 -19.09 13.88
CA ARG A 248 -16.13 -18.38 15.16
C ARG A 248 -16.15 -19.33 16.35
N ALA A 249 -16.96 -20.40 16.29
CA ALA A 249 -16.98 -21.42 17.34
C ALA A 249 -15.63 -22.12 17.45
N VAL A 250 -15.01 -22.51 16.32
CA VAL A 250 -13.66 -23.09 16.33
C VAL A 250 -12.59 -22.10 16.76
N ALA A 251 -12.69 -20.83 16.35
CA ALA A 251 -11.80 -19.80 16.83
C ALA A 251 -11.82 -19.72 18.37
N ARG A 252 -13.01 -19.76 18.98
CA ARG A 252 -13.17 -19.77 20.45
C ARG A 252 -12.60 -21.03 21.09
N THR A 253 -12.90 -22.23 20.58
CA THR A 253 -12.44 -23.48 21.19
C THR A 253 -10.92 -23.64 21.14
N GLN A 254 -10.28 -23.11 20.09
CA GLN A 254 -8.83 -23.13 19.89
C GLN A 254 -8.12 -21.88 20.45
N ALA A 255 -8.83 -21.04 21.21
CA ALA A 255 -8.33 -19.79 21.79
C ALA A 255 -7.56 -18.92 20.77
N THR A 256 -8.21 -18.68 19.62
CA THR A 256 -7.71 -17.92 18.48
C THR A 256 -8.80 -17.00 17.92
N THR A 257 -8.51 -16.31 16.83
CA THR A 257 -9.44 -15.36 16.18
C THR A 257 -10.00 -15.93 14.87
N LEU A 258 -11.13 -15.38 14.40
CA LEU A 258 -11.66 -15.69 13.08
C LEU A 258 -10.62 -15.40 11.98
N PHE A 259 -9.90 -14.29 12.09
CA PHE A 259 -8.81 -13.93 11.18
C PHE A 259 -7.74 -15.03 11.09
N ALA A 260 -7.29 -15.60 12.22
CA ALA A 260 -6.30 -16.67 12.22
C ALA A 260 -6.82 -17.96 11.57
N VAL A 261 -8.12 -18.27 11.73
CA VAL A 261 -8.76 -19.40 11.02
C VAL A 261 -8.76 -19.18 9.52
N LEU A 262 -9.13 -17.97 9.07
CA LEU A 262 -9.14 -17.60 7.65
C LEU A 262 -7.72 -17.60 7.06
N LEU A 263 -6.73 -17.08 7.79
CA LEU A 263 -5.31 -17.10 7.40
C LEU A 263 -4.78 -18.53 7.26
N ALA A 264 -5.09 -19.42 8.21
CA ALA A 264 -4.70 -20.83 8.12
C ALA A 264 -5.33 -21.51 6.89
N GLY A 265 -6.63 -21.30 6.66
CA GLY A 265 -7.29 -21.80 5.45
C GLY A 265 -6.69 -21.23 4.17
N TYR A 266 -6.33 -19.95 4.16
CA TYR A 266 -5.69 -19.31 3.00
C TYR A 266 -4.28 -19.85 2.75
N ALA A 267 -3.50 -20.13 3.80
CA ALA A 267 -2.20 -20.77 3.68
C ALA A 267 -2.31 -22.17 3.05
N VAL A 268 -3.34 -22.97 3.43
CA VAL A 268 -3.61 -24.25 2.77
C VAL A 268 -3.95 -24.06 1.29
N LEU A 269 -4.82 -23.10 0.98
CA LEU A 269 -5.20 -22.78 -0.40
C LEU A 269 -3.96 -22.42 -1.23
N LEU A 270 -3.12 -21.51 -0.74
CA LEU A 270 -1.88 -21.10 -1.41
C LEU A 270 -0.90 -22.26 -1.56
N ASN A 271 -0.72 -23.09 -0.53
CA ASN A 271 0.12 -24.28 -0.60
C ASN A 271 -0.34 -25.24 -1.72
N GLN A 272 -1.64 -25.49 -1.85
CA GLN A 272 -2.15 -26.38 -2.89
C GLN A 272 -2.06 -25.80 -4.31
N HIS A 273 -2.14 -24.47 -4.47
CA HIS A 273 -1.98 -23.83 -5.79
C HIS A 273 -0.52 -23.64 -6.22
N THR A 274 0.39 -23.44 -5.26
CA THR A 274 1.79 -23.07 -5.55
C THR A 274 2.79 -24.18 -5.26
N GLY A 275 2.42 -25.17 -4.44
CA GLY A 275 3.33 -26.16 -3.87
C GLY A 275 4.26 -25.62 -2.78
N GLY A 276 4.25 -24.31 -2.54
CA GLY A 276 5.11 -23.64 -1.56
C GLY A 276 4.68 -23.93 -0.12
N THR A 277 5.64 -24.20 0.76
CA THR A 277 5.40 -24.47 2.19
C THR A 277 5.70 -23.28 3.09
N ASP A 278 6.53 -22.33 2.64
CA ASP A 278 6.84 -21.09 3.34
C ASP A 278 6.22 -19.91 2.58
N LEU A 279 5.20 -19.30 3.19
CA LEU A 279 4.24 -18.43 2.51
C LEU A 279 4.17 -17.05 3.19
N PRO A 280 4.85 -16.02 2.68
CA PRO A 280 4.64 -14.65 3.14
C PRO A 280 3.29 -14.10 2.65
N VAL A 281 2.43 -13.75 3.60
CA VAL A 281 1.12 -13.16 3.35
C VAL A 281 1.08 -11.76 3.95
N GLY A 282 0.80 -10.74 3.13
CA GLY A 282 0.64 -9.38 3.62
C GLY A 282 -0.71 -9.15 4.28
N THR A 283 -0.74 -8.32 5.33
CA THR A 283 -1.99 -7.86 5.93
C THR A 283 -1.90 -6.40 6.36
N PRO A 284 -2.93 -5.57 6.11
CA PRO A 284 -2.97 -4.21 6.61
C PRO A 284 -3.34 -4.19 8.10
N VAL A 285 -2.76 -3.26 8.84
CA VAL A 285 -3.13 -2.93 10.21
C VAL A 285 -3.45 -1.44 10.33
N LEU A 286 -4.41 -1.10 11.17
CA LEU A 286 -5.01 0.25 11.21
C LEU A 286 -4.03 1.37 11.62
N GLY A 287 -2.98 1.05 12.37
CA GLY A 287 -1.98 2.05 12.82
C GLY A 287 -2.51 3.12 13.77
N ARG A 288 -3.65 2.88 14.44
CA ARG A 288 -4.34 3.82 15.36
C ARG A 288 -4.42 3.27 16.78
N PRO A 289 -3.31 3.26 17.53
CA PRO A 289 -3.24 2.58 18.83
C PRO A 289 -4.02 3.29 19.96
N THR A 290 -4.35 4.58 19.81
CA THR A 290 -5.04 5.35 20.86
C THR A 290 -6.41 5.84 20.41
N ALA A 291 -7.29 6.13 21.37
CA ALA A 291 -8.65 6.61 21.09
C ALA A 291 -8.65 7.98 20.39
N GLU A 292 -7.66 8.82 20.67
CA GLU A 292 -7.53 10.16 20.12
C GLU A 292 -7.21 10.15 18.63
N LEU A 293 -6.48 9.13 18.16
CA LEU A 293 -6.18 8.95 16.75
C LEU A 293 -7.38 8.44 15.94
N ARG A 294 -8.45 7.92 16.58
CA ARG A 294 -9.60 7.35 15.86
C ARG A 294 -10.37 8.37 15.02
N ARG A 295 -10.37 9.64 15.42
CA ARG A 295 -11.06 10.74 14.70
C ARG A 295 -10.14 11.58 13.80
N VAL A 296 -8.86 11.22 13.69
CA VAL A 296 -7.90 11.97 12.87
C VAL A 296 -7.92 11.43 11.45
N VAL A 297 -8.18 12.26 10.45
CA VAL A 297 -8.06 11.85 9.04
C VAL A 297 -6.58 11.81 8.65
N GLY A 298 -6.15 10.74 7.97
CA GLY A 298 -4.76 10.56 7.58
C GLY A 298 -4.41 9.13 7.13
N LEU A 299 -3.19 8.94 6.62
CA LEU A 299 -2.68 7.62 6.22
C LEU A 299 -2.04 6.90 7.41
N PHE A 300 -2.81 6.15 8.20
CA PHE A 300 -2.26 5.40 9.35
C PHE A 300 -1.94 3.95 9.03
N VAL A 301 -2.57 3.39 7.99
CA VAL A 301 -2.41 1.97 7.64
C VAL A 301 -0.93 1.61 7.50
N ASN A 302 -0.53 0.56 8.21
CA ASN A 302 0.77 -0.09 8.06
C ASN A 302 0.56 -1.49 7.47
N MET A 303 1.57 -2.06 6.83
CA MET A 303 1.52 -3.43 6.33
C MET A 303 2.41 -4.34 7.17
N LEU A 304 1.89 -5.50 7.56
CA LEU A 304 2.65 -6.56 8.21
C LEU A 304 2.81 -7.76 7.26
N VAL A 305 3.87 -8.51 7.45
CA VAL A 305 4.14 -9.76 6.72
C VAL A 305 3.94 -10.94 7.66
N LEU A 306 2.93 -11.76 7.38
CA LEU A 306 2.63 -12.97 8.10
C LEU A 306 3.29 -14.15 7.38
N ARG A 307 4.42 -14.63 7.89
CA ARG A 307 5.13 -15.79 7.36
C ARG A 307 4.46 -17.08 7.85
N MET A 308 3.76 -17.76 6.95
CA MET A 308 3.04 -18.98 7.24
C MET A 308 3.86 -20.21 6.81
N ASP A 309 4.16 -21.08 7.78
CA ASP A 309 4.88 -22.33 7.55
C ASP A 309 3.93 -23.54 7.55
N VAL A 310 3.81 -24.17 6.38
CA VAL A 310 3.00 -25.35 6.07
C VAL A 310 3.90 -26.59 5.87
N SER A 311 5.20 -26.50 6.17
CA SER A 311 6.13 -27.62 6.05
C SER A 311 5.81 -28.74 7.04
N GLY A 312 6.10 -29.98 6.61
CA GLY A 312 5.87 -31.20 7.39
C GLY A 312 4.43 -31.73 7.33
N ASP A 313 3.59 -31.17 6.44
CA ASP A 313 2.17 -31.55 6.28
C ASP A 313 1.40 -31.57 7.62
N PRO A 314 1.36 -30.44 8.34
CA PRO A 314 0.72 -30.38 9.65
C PRO A 314 -0.77 -30.70 9.54
N SER A 315 -1.38 -31.12 10.64
CA SER A 315 -2.83 -31.06 10.77
C SER A 315 -3.33 -29.61 10.71
N PHE A 316 -4.60 -29.41 10.35
CA PHE A 316 -5.18 -28.06 10.36
C PHE A 316 -5.12 -27.41 11.76
N GLY A 317 -5.32 -28.18 12.84
CA GLY A 317 -5.18 -27.69 14.21
C GLY A 317 -3.78 -27.17 14.53
N GLU A 318 -2.74 -27.86 14.08
CA GLU A 318 -1.35 -27.42 14.23
C GLU A 318 -1.05 -26.16 13.41
N LEU A 319 -1.53 -26.09 12.16
CA LEU A 319 -1.38 -24.91 11.31
C LEU A 319 -2.11 -23.70 11.91
N LEU A 320 -3.30 -23.90 12.49
CA LEU A 320 -4.03 -22.84 13.18
C LEU A 320 -3.28 -22.32 14.41
N ALA A 321 -2.61 -23.20 15.17
CA ALA A 321 -1.75 -22.80 16.27
C ALA A 321 -0.52 -22.02 15.79
N ARG A 322 0.06 -22.38 14.63
CA ARG A 322 1.12 -21.60 13.97
C ARG A 322 0.60 -20.22 13.57
N ALA A 323 -0.54 -20.15 12.87
CA ALA A 323 -1.17 -18.89 12.43
C ALA A 323 -1.43 -17.94 13.60
N ARG A 324 -1.96 -18.46 14.72
CA ARG A 324 -2.18 -17.66 15.93
C ARG A 324 -0.89 -17.01 16.44
N ARG A 325 0.20 -17.78 16.57
CA ARG A 325 1.49 -17.25 17.02
C ARG A 325 2.03 -16.21 16.05
N THR A 326 2.05 -16.51 14.75
CA THR A 326 2.49 -15.57 13.70
C THR A 326 1.75 -14.24 13.78
N VAL A 327 0.42 -14.26 13.95
CA VAL A 327 -0.39 -13.04 14.09
C VAL A 327 -0.05 -12.28 15.38
N GLN A 328 0.06 -12.98 16.51
CA GLN A 328 0.38 -12.36 17.81
C GLN A 328 1.77 -11.69 17.79
N ASP A 329 2.77 -12.39 17.26
CA ASP A 329 4.14 -11.90 17.21
C ASP A 329 4.27 -10.73 16.23
N ALA A 330 3.59 -10.77 15.08
CA ALA A 330 3.55 -9.66 14.13
C ALA A 330 2.88 -8.41 14.72
N LEU A 331 1.75 -8.58 15.44
CA LEU A 331 1.05 -7.47 16.10
C LEU A 331 1.87 -6.86 17.24
N ALA A 332 2.67 -7.66 17.95
CA ALA A 332 3.58 -7.14 18.98
C ALA A 332 4.64 -6.19 18.41
N HIS A 333 4.89 -6.23 17.10
CA HIS A 333 5.87 -5.41 16.38
C HIS A 333 5.22 -4.50 15.32
N GLU A 334 3.90 -4.28 15.38
CA GLU A 334 3.12 -3.54 14.37
C GLU A 334 3.54 -2.06 14.21
N ASP A 335 4.20 -1.52 15.24
CA ASP A 335 4.73 -0.17 15.27
C ASP A 335 5.92 0.06 14.33
N THR A 336 6.49 -1.01 13.76
CA THR A 336 7.61 -0.92 12.82
C THR A 336 7.08 -0.56 11.43
N PRO A 337 7.45 0.59 10.86
CA PRO A 337 6.98 1.00 9.55
C PRO A 337 7.40 0.01 8.46
N PHE A 338 6.48 -0.36 7.58
CA PHE A 338 6.71 -1.35 6.54
C PHE A 338 7.92 -1.02 5.66
N GLU A 339 8.17 0.25 5.32
CA GLU A 339 9.31 0.63 4.48
C GLU A 339 10.65 0.36 5.17
N ARG A 340 10.70 0.46 6.51
CA ARG A 340 11.89 0.11 7.29
C ARG A 340 12.12 -1.39 7.26
N ILE A 341 11.06 -2.18 7.36
CA ILE A 341 11.13 -3.65 7.23
C ILE A 341 11.67 -4.01 5.83
N VAL A 342 11.11 -3.40 4.77
CA VAL A 342 11.59 -3.59 3.40
C VAL A 342 13.06 -3.23 3.27
N GLY A 343 13.48 -2.06 3.79
CA GLY A 343 14.89 -1.63 3.72
C GLY A 343 15.86 -2.54 4.49
N ALA A 344 15.40 -3.19 5.55
CA ALA A 344 16.22 -4.10 6.35
C ALA A 344 16.30 -5.53 5.81
N VAL A 345 15.30 -5.96 5.02
CA VAL A 345 15.11 -7.38 4.61
C VAL A 345 15.28 -7.60 3.11
N ALA A 346 14.77 -6.69 2.26
CA ALA A 346 14.73 -6.93 0.82
C ALA A 346 16.14 -6.82 0.21
N ARG A 347 16.62 -7.91 -0.40
CA ARG A 347 17.94 -7.97 -1.06
C ARG A 347 17.99 -7.26 -2.41
N SER A 348 16.88 -7.24 -3.13
CA SER A 348 16.74 -6.60 -4.45
C SER A 348 15.31 -6.15 -4.67
N ARG A 349 15.10 -5.00 -5.33
CA ARG A 349 13.76 -4.52 -5.73
C ARG A 349 13.56 -4.72 -7.22
N THR A 350 12.52 -5.47 -7.58
CA THR A 350 12.10 -5.66 -8.97
C THR A 350 10.85 -4.83 -9.24
N LEU A 351 10.90 -3.98 -10.27
CA LEU A 351 9.72 -3.23 -10.73
C LEU A 351 8.58 -4.19 -11.09
N GLY A 352 7.35 -3.87 -10.69
CA GLY A 352 6.17 -4.72 -10.88
C GLY A 352 6.00 -5.87 -9.87
N VAL A 353 6.91 -6.00 -8.89
CA VAL A 353 6.82 -6.98 -7.78
C VAL A 353 6.77 -6.24 -6.45
N THR A 354 5.80 -6.57 -5.61
CA THR A 354 5.72 -6.08 -4.23
C THR A 354 6.83 -6.70 -3.39
N ALA A 355 7.48 -5.90 -2.54
CA ALA A 355 8.83 -6.18 -2.05
C ALA A 355 8.98 -7.37 -1.08
N LEU A 356 7.94 -7.73 -0.33
CA LEU A 356 8.01 -8.79 0.69
C LEU A 356 6.91 -9.85 0.60
N PHE A 357 5.82 -9.59 -0.12
CA PHE A 357 4.73 -10.54 -0.31
C PHE A 357 3.98 -10.19 -1.58
N GLN A 358 3.44 -11.19 -2.27
CA GLN A 358 2.67 -11.02 -3.51
C GLN A 358 1.18 -11.25 -3.28
N VAL A 359 0.86 -11.92 -2.18
CA VAL A 359 -0.49 -12.29 -1.78
C VAL A 359 -0.84 -11.66 -0.45
N GLY A 360 -2.10 -11.30 -0.25
CA GLY A 360 -2.53 -10.68 0.99
C GLY A 360 -3.92 -11.08 1.46
N ILE A 361 -4.18 -10.78 2.73
CA ILE A 361 -5.43 -11.02 3.41
C ILE A 361 -5.80 -9.81 4.29
N ASN A 362 -7.08 -9.45 4.28
CA ASN A 362 -7.64 -8.42 5.14
C ASN A 362 -8.99 -8.86 5.70
N MET A 363 -9.34 -8.37 6.89
CA MET A 363 -10.66 -8.56 7.48
C MET A 363 -11.19 -7.22 7.96
N VAL A 364 -12.39 -6.86 7.51
CA VAL A 364 -13.04 -5.59 7.81
C VAL A 364 -14.27 -5.86 8.68
N PRO A 365 -14.33 -5.36 9.92
CA PRO A 365 -15.48 -5.56 10.79
C PRO A 365 -16.69 -4.74 10.33
N VAL A 366 -17.88 -5.10 10.81
CA VAL A 366 -19.08 -4.29 10.59
C VAL A 366 -18.89 -2.93 11.27
N PRO A 367 -19.11 -1.80 10.57
CA PRO A 367 -19.11 -0.49 11.22
C PRO A 367 -20.17 -0.45 12.34
N PRO A 368 -19.91 0.26 13.46
CA PRO A 368 -20.94 0.45 14.47
C PRO A 368 -22.16 1.17 13.85
N PRO A 369 -23.39 0.85 14.28
CA PRO A 369 -24.57 1.55 13.78
C PRO A 369 -24.50 3.04 14.12
N ALA A 370 -24.99 3.88 13.21
CA ALA A 370 -25.05 5.31 13.42
C ALA A 370 -25.86 5.65 14.68
N PRO A 371 -25.46 6.67 15.48
CA PRO A 371 -26.23 7.12 16.64
C PRO A 371 -27.66 7.53 16.26
N ALA A 372 -28.63 7.14 17.09
CA ALA A 372 -30.03 7.50 16.87
C ALA A 372 -30.23 9.02 16.79
N GLY A 373 -30.90 9.50 15.74
CA GLY A 373 -31.21 10.91 15.54
C GLY A 373 -30.20 11.71 14.72
N GLN A 374 -29.06 11.12 14.32
CA GLN A 374 -28.29 11.66 13.21
C GLN A 374 -28.98 11.27 11.90
N PRO A 375 -29.10 12.18 10.93
CA PRO A 375 -29.66 11.80 9.65
C PRO A 375 -28.78 10.68 9.08
N ALA A 376 -29.41 9.59 8.63
CA ALA A 376 -28.77 8.40 8.08
C ALA A 376 -28.12 8.67 6.70
N PHE A 377 -27.38 9.76 6.59
CA PHE A 377 -26.54 10.01 5.45
C PHE A 377 -25.30 9.13 5.60
N LEU A 378 -24.97 8.41 4.52
CA LEU A 378 -23.67 7.78 4.25
C LEU A 378 -23.47 6.35 4.81
N SER A 379 -24.53 5.64 5.18
CA SER A 379 -24.41 4.36 5.90
C SER A 379 -23.89 3.17 5.10
N GLU A 380 -23.73 3.27 3.78
CA GLU A 380 -23.20 2.19 2.96
C GLU A 380 -22.30 2.78 1.87
N GLY A 381 -21.07 3.12 2.26
CA GLY A 381 -20.00 3.39 1.33
C GLY A 381 -19.55 2.09 0.68
N THR A 382 -19.89 1.86 -0.59
CA THR A 382 -19.33 0.72 -1.33
C THR A 382 -18.05 1.19 -1.99
N GLU A 383 -16.90 0.71 -1.51
CA GLU A 383 -15.65 0.82 -2.25
C GLU A 383 -15.79 0.08 -3.57
N PHE A 384 -15.33 0.70 -4.66
CA PHE A 384 -15.35 0.08 -5.98
C PHE A 384 -13.96 0.13 -6.62
N SER A 385 -13.65 -0.92 -7.38
CA SER A 385 -12.37 -1.04 -8.06
C SER A 385 -12.23 0.01 -9.17
N ASN A 386 -11.03 0.55 -9.30
CA ASN A 386 -10.59 1.35 -10.45
C ASN A 386 -10.10 0.46 -11.62
N GLY A 387 -10.29 -0.86 -11.54
CA GLY A 387 -9.80 -1.83 -12.52
C GLY A 387 -8.31 -2.19 -12.39
N THR A 388 -7.64 -1.78 -11.32
CA THR A 388 -6.23 -2.09 -11.05
C THR A 388 -6.09 -3.15 -9.95
N ALA A 389 -4.94 -3.81 -9.88
CA ALA A 389 -4.62 -4.74 -8.80
C ALA A 389 -3.21 -4.48 -8.23
N LYS A 390 -3.15 -4.09 -6.95
CA LYS A 390 -1.87 -3.76 -6.28
C LYS A 390 -1.02 -5.00 -6.02
N TYR A 391 -1.68 -6.10 -5.70
CA TYR A 391 -1.09 -7.39 -5.36
C TYR A 391 -1.44 -8.43 -6.43
N ASP A 392 -0.73 -9.55 -6.45
CA ASP A 392 -1.04 -10.62 -7.41
C ASP A 392 -2.39 -11.28 -7.05
N LEU A 393 -2.67 -11.45 -5.75
CA LEU A 393 -3.94 -11.90 -5.20
C LEU A 393 -4.17 -11.31 -3.81
N PHE A 394 -5.35 -10.77 -3.56
CA PHE A 394 -5.72 -10.21 -2.26
C PHE A 394 -7.13 -10.63 -1.89
N LEU A 395 -7.30 -11.20 -0.69
CA LEU A 395 -8.60 -11.60 -0.14
C LEU A 395 -9.03 -10.64 0.97
N THR A 396 -10.20 -10.03 0.81
CA THR A 396 -10.80 -9.19 1.84
C THR A 396 -12.09 -9.83 2.36
N PHE A 397 -12.18 -10.01 3.68
CA PHE A 397 -13.35 -10.57 4.36
C PHE A 397 -14.12 -9.44 5.05
N ASN A 398 -15.21 -8.98 4.44
CA ASN A 398 -16.07 -7.96 5.01
C ASN A 398 -17.12 -8.61 5.91
N GLU A 399 -17.11 -8.32 7.20
CA GLU A 399 -18.19 -8.72 8.09
C GLU A 399 -19.49 -8.01 7.71
N ARG A 400 -20.60 -8.74 7.81
CA ARG A 400 -21.93 -8.25 7.49
C ARG A 400 -22.78 -8.12 8.74
N PRO A 401 -23.74 -7.18 8.79
CA PRO A 401 -24.63 -7.00 9.94
C PRO A 401 -25.45 -8.25 10.32
N ASP A 402 -25.71 -9.14 9.36
CA ASP A 402 -26.42 -10.41 9.56
C ASP A 402 -25.54 -11.50 10.21
N GLY A 403 -24.27 -11.21 10.47
CA GLY A 403 -23.29 -12.13 11.04
C GLY A 403 -22.52 -12.97 10.02
N GLY A 404 -22.85 -12.85 8.72
CA GLY A 404 -22.11 -13.46 7.61
C GLY A 404 -20.83 -12.72 7.23
N LEU A 405 -20.18 -13.19 6.17
CA LEU A 405 -19.00 -12.56 5.56
C LEU A 405 -19.25 -12.37 4.07
N GLN A 406 -18.83 -11.25 3.51
CA GLN A 406 -18.60 -11.13 2.06
C GLN A 406 -17.10 -11.31 1.80
N VAL A 407 -16.76 -12.28 0.95
CA VAL A 407 -15.38 -12.56 0.54
C VAL A 407 -15.14 -11.88 -0.80
N VAL A 408 -14.27 -10.89 -0.79
CA VAL A 408 -13.83 -10.16 -1.98
C VAL A 408 -12.47 -10.69 -2.42
N VAL A 409 -12.35 -10.97 -3.71
CA VAL A 409 -11.14 -11.42 -4.39
C VAL A 409 -10.71 -10.34 -5.36
N GLU A 410 -9.51 -9.80 -5.17
CA GLU A 410 -8.82 -8.95 -6.12
C GLU A 410 -7.60 -9.70 -6.65
N TRP A 411 -7.39 -9.73 -7.97
CA TRP A 411 -6.24 -10.42 -8.55
C TRP A 411 -5.68 -9.65 -9.74
N ARG A 412 -4.40 -9.86 -10.03
CA ARG A 412 -3.78 -9.35 -11.24
C ARG A 412 -4.09 -10.27 -12.43
N ARG A 413 -4.76 -9.72 -13.44
CA ARG A 413 -5.01 -10.43 -14.71
C ARG A 413 -3.68 -10.69 -15.41
N GLY A 414 -3.60 -11.81 -16.13
CA GLY A 414 -2.36 -12.32 -16.72
C GLY A 414 -1.55 -13.25 -15.80
N LEU A 415 -1.69 -13.13 -14.47
CA LEU A 415 -1.15 -14.11 -13.52
C LEU A 415 -2.16 -15.21 -13.20
N LEU A 416 -3.40 -14.84 -12.90
CA LEU A 416 -4.47 -15.77 -12.60
C LEU A 416 -5.63 -15.60 -13.60
N ALA A 417 -6.15 -16.72 -14.10
CA ALA A 417 -7.33 -16.70 -14.98
C ALA A 417 -8.59 -16.33 -14.17
N ASP A 418 -9.49 -15.52 -14.76
CA ASP A 418 -10.71 -15.03 -14.10
C ASP A 418 -11.57 -16.18 -13.54
N ARG A 419 -11.68 -17.30 -14.27
CA ARG A 419 -12.41 -18.50 -13.80
C ARG A 419 -11.80 -19.08 -12.52
N THR A 420 -10.47 -19.15 -12.44
CA THR A 420 -9.76 -19.68 -11.27
C THR A 420 -9.93 -18.74 -10.08
N ALA A 421 -9.71 -17.44 -10.29
CA ALA A 421 -9.83 -16.42 -9.24
C ALA A 421 -11.23 -16.40 -8.62
N ARG A 422 -12.29 -16.40 -9.45
CA ARG A 422 -13.70 -16.45 -9.02
C ARG A 422 -14.07 -17.76 -8.31
N GLY A 423 -13.25 -18.80 -8.42
CA GLY A 423 -13.43 -20.09 -7.75
C GLY A 423 -12.79 -20.17 -6.36
N LEU A 424 -11.85 -19.27 -6.03
CA LEU A 424 -11.09 -19.33 -4.78
C LEU A 424 -11.96 -19.24 -3.51
N PRO A 425 -13.02 -18.41 -3.42
CA PRO A 425 -13.86 -18.37 -2.23
C PRO A 425 -14.54 -19.71 -1.95
N ARG A 426 -15.04 -20.40 -2.99
CA ARG A 426 -15.65 -21.72 -2.86
C ARG A 426 -14.64 -22.80 -2.46
N GLN A 427 -13.42 -22.72 -2.99
CA GLN A 427 -12.33 -23.62 -2.59
C GLN A 427 -11.97 -23.42 -1.13
N LEU A 428 -11.76 -22.17 -0.70
CA LEU A 428 -11.46 -21.84 0.69
C LEU A 428 -12.58 -22.30 1.64
N ARG A 429 -13.84 -22.07 1.27
CA ARG A 429 -15.00 -22.55 2.04
C ARG A 429 -14.97 -24.08 2.20
N ARG A 430 -14.63 -24.85 1.16
CA ARG A 430 -14.50 -26.31 1.23
C ARG A 430 -13.35 -26.76 2.14
N ILE A 431 -12.18 -26.16 2.01
CA ILE A 431 -11.03 -26.42 2.89
C ILE A 431 -11.44 -26.23 4.34
N LEU A 432 -12.05 -25.08 4.65
CA LEU A 432 -12.49 -24.73 6.00
C LEU A 432 -13.57 -25.70 6.49
N SER A 433 -14.60 -26.01 5.69
CA SER A 433 -15.63 -26.99 6.08
C SER A 433 -15.05 -28.37 6.43
N ALA A 434 -14.09 -28.88 5.64
CA ALA A 434 -13.44 -30.15 5.91
C ALA A 434 -12.55 -30.09 7.17
N ALA A 435 -11.82 -29.00 7.34
CA ALA A 435 -11.00 -28.74 8.52
C ALA A 435 -11.84 -28.61 9.81
N LEU A 436 -13.03 -28.02 9.72
CA LEU A 436 -14.00 -27.94 10.82
C LEU A 436 -14.54 -29.33 11.20
N ALA A 437 -14.70 -30.24 10.23
CA ALA A 437 -15.22 -31.58 10.48
C ALA A 437 -14.21 -32.50 11.18
N ASP A 438 -12.92 -32.45 10.80
CA ASP A 438 -11.84 -33.10 11.55
C ASP A 438 -10.56 -32.24 11.51
N PRO A 439 -10.27 -31.48 12.60
CA PRO A 439 -9.08 -30.64 12.69
C PRO A 439 -7.75 -31.39 12.65
N ARG A 440 -7.77 -32.73 12.79
CA ARG A 440 -6.57 -33.59 12.70
C ARG A 440 -6.22 -33.96 11.26
N THR A 441 -7.09 -33.62 10.31
CA THR A 441 -6.83 -33.85 8.89
C THR A 441 -5.56 -33.12 8.46
N PRO A 442 -4.58 -33.81 7.85
CA PRO A 442 -3.40 -33.17 7.27
C PRO A 442 -3.80 -32.16 6.19
N VAL A 443 -3.05 -31.07 6.07
CA VAL A 443 -3.35 -29.98 5.13
C VAL A 443 -3.39 -30.43 3.67
N THR A 444 -2.55 -31.40 3.28
CA THR A 444 -2.54 -31.97 1.92
C THR A 444 -3.78 -32.80 1.60
N ALA A 445 -4.47 -33.33 2.62
CA ALA A 445 -5.67 -34.14 2.47
C ALA A 445 -6.97 -33.31 2.42
N LEU A 446 -6.89 -32.00 2.63
CA LEU A 446 -8.06 -31.12 2.58
C LEU A 446 -8.52 -30.88 1.13
N PRO A 447 -9.84 -30.95 0.85
CA PRO A 447 -10.35 -30.92 -0.52
C PRO A 447 -10.38 -29.50 -1.10
N VAL A 448 -9.59 -29.26 -2.16
CA VAL A 448 -9.65 -28.03 -2.96
C VAL A 448 -10.52 -28.18 -4.21
N ALA A 449 -10.42 -29.32 -4.90
CA ALA A 449 -11.23 -29.61 -6.09
C ALA A 449 -12.69 -29.95 -5.72
N ASP A 450 -13.60 -29.72 -6.66
CA ASP A 450 -14.99 -30.14 -6.52
C ASP A 450 -15.09 -31.66 -6.75
N PRO A 451 -15.61 -32.46 -5.78
CA PRO A 451 -15.79 -33.89 -5.95
C PRO A 451 -16.76 -34.26 -7.09
N SER A 452 -17.56 -33.33 -7.60
CA SER A 452 -18.51 -33.55 -8.71
C SER A 452 -17.89 -33.57 -10.12
N GLY A 453 -16.58 -33.40 -10.25
CA GLY A 453 -15.81 -33.84 -11.42
C GLY A 453 -16.24 -33.28 -12.78
N VAL A 454 -15.65 -32.15 -13.17
CA VAL A 454 -15.23 -31.97 -14.57
C VAL A 454 -13.77 -31.53 -14.57
N ALA A 455 -12.88 -32.51 -14.67
CA ALA A 455 -11.50 -32.28 -15.06
C ALA A 455 -11.50 -31.74 -16.50
N THR A 456 -11.01 -30.51 -16.70
CA THR A 456 -10.52 -30.07 -18.00
C THR A 456 -9.03 -29.86 -17.85
N ALA A 457 -8.30 -30.97 -17.95
CA ALA A 457 -6.88 -30.93 -18.25
C ALA A 457 -6.72 -30.53 -19.73
N GLY A 458 -5.93 -29.49 -19.99
CA GLY A 458 -5.27 -29.24 -21.28
C GLY A 458 -6.14 -28.67 -22.41
N ALA A 459 -6.23 -27.35 -22.48
CA ALA A 459 -6.04 -26.56 -23.71
C ALA A 459 -5.99 -25.07 -23.33
N ASP A 460 -4.79 -24.50 -23.31
CA ASP A 460 -4.61 -23.08 -23.60
C ASP A 460 -5.22 -22.84 -24.98
N LEU A 461 -6.26 -22.01 -25.04
CA LEU A 461 -6.68 -21.35 -26.27
C LEU A 461 -6.84 -19.87 -25.92
N ASP A 462 -5.87 -19.09 -26.40
CA ASP A 462 -5.93 -17.64 -26.50
C ASP A 462 -7.17 -17.19 -27.27
N GLY A 463 -7.67 -16.01 -26.88
CA GLY A 463 -8.35 -15.09 -27.78
C GLY A 463 -9.72 -15.51 -28.31
N ALA A 464 -10.77 -15.17 -27.57
CA ALA A 464 -12.04 -14.79 -28.18
C ALA A 464 -12.68 -13.68 -27.33
N ASP A 465 -12.88 -12.53 -27.97
CA ASP A 465 -13.64 -11.38 -27.48
C ASP A 465 -14.90 -11.81 -26.72
N LEU A 466 -15.09 -11.31 -25.50
CA LEU A 466 -16.35 -11.41 -24.77
C LEU A 466 -16.65 -10.09 -24.02
N ASP A 467 -17.61 -9.38 -24.61
CA ASP A 467 -18.45 -8.26 -24.21
C ASP A 467 -18.31 -7.59 -22.82
N ALA A 468 -18.40 -6.26 -22.86
CA ALA A 468 -18.47 -5.33 -21.73
C ALA A 468 -19.75 -5.41 -20.87
N ALA A 469 -20.47 -6.54 -20.88
CA ALA A 469 -21.77 -6.69 -20.22
C ALA A 469 -21.75 -7.40 -18.86
N ASP A 470 -20.61 -7.95 -18.40
CA ASP A 470 -20.52 -8.70 -17.12
C ASP A 470 -20.13 -7.84 -15.89
N LEU A 471 -20.14 -6.51 -16.01
CA LEU A 471 -19.94 -5.56 -14.90
C LEU A 471 -21.26 -5.07 -14.26
N ALA A 472 -22.39 -5.65 -14.65
CA ALA A 472 -23.68 -5.35 -14.06
C ALA A 472 -24.49 -6.64 -13.83
N VAL A 473 -25.22 -6.65 -12.71
CA VAL A 473 -26.39 -7.50 -12.44
C VAL A 473 -26.14 -8.78 -11.61
N ALA A 474 -26.14 -8.58 -10.29
CA ALA A 474 -26.97 -9.36 -9.38
C ALA A 474 -28.35 -8.67 -9.22
N THR A 475 -29.18 -8.69 -10.26
CA THR A 475 -30.65 -8.47 -10.21
C THR A 475 -31.30 -9.17 -11.40
N SER A 476 -31.76 -10.40 -11.18
CA SER A 476 -32.67 -11.22 -12.00
C SER A 476 -33.39 -10.56 -13.21
N GLY A 477 -33.34 -11.25 -14.38
CA GLY A 477 -34.57 -11.57 -15.13
C GLY A 477 -34.68 -11.19 -16.62
N SER A 478 -34.46 -12.19 -17.48
CA SER A 478 -35.14 -12.48 -18.77
C SER A 478 -34.80 -11.69 -20.06
N ALA A 479 -34.63 -12.48 -21.13
CA ALA A 479 -34.04 -12.16 -22.43
C ALA A 479 -35.04 -12.00 -23.60
N ALA A 480 -34.59 -11.31 -24.67
CA ALA A 480 -34.88 -11.46 -26.12
C ALA A 480 -34.69 -10.08 -26.81
N GLY A 481 -34.01 -9.83 -27.94
CA GLY A 481 -33.22 -10.59 -28.92
C GLY A 481 -33.09 -9.76 -30.22
N LEU A 482 -31.90 -9.75 -30.85
CA LEU A 482 -31.58 -9.43 -32.28
C LEU A 482 -31.76 -7.96 -32.75
N GLY A 483 -30.86 -7.22 -33.42
CA GLY A 483 -29.54 -7.44 -34.05
C GLY A 483 -29.48 -6.71 -35.41
N ALA A 484 -28.53 -5.79 -35.66
CA ALA A 484 -28.00 -5.40 -36.99
C ALA A 484 -26.93 -4.27 -36.98
N GLY A 485 -25.71 -4.57 -37.48
CA GLY A 485 -25.00 -3.80 -38.54
C GLY A 485 -24.14 -2.55 -38.24
N LEU A 486 -22.81 -2.76 -38.15
CA LEU A 486 -21.62 -2.10 -38.77
C LEU A 486 -21.75 -0.73 -39.54
N PRO A 487 -20.66 0.06 -39.83
CA PRO A 487 -19.20 -0.19 -39.71
C PRO A 487 -18.29 0.99 -39.21
N ALA A 488 -16.97 0.70 -39.20
CA ALA A 488 -15.72 1.50 -39.07
C ALA A 488 -15.66 2.85 -39.84
N ASP A 489 -14.74 3.81 -39.61
CA ASP A 489 -13.26 3.69 -39.61
C ASP A 489 -12.55 5.04 -39.22
N GLU A 490 -11.22 4.97 -39.08
CA GLU A 490 -10.16 5.99 -39.26
C GLU A 490 -9.60 6.86 -38.09
N ARG A 491 -8.30 6.64 -37.81
CA ARG A 491 -7.34 7.51 -37.09
C ARG A 491 -6.44 8.25 -38.09
N PRO A 492 -5.83 9.38 -37.69
CA PRO A 492 -4.35 9.51 -37.69
C PRO A 492 -3.87 10.44 -36.53
N ALA A 493 -2.61 10.80 -36.25
CA ALA A 493 -1.24 10.29 -36.33
C ALA A 493 -0.38 11.21 -35.41
N SER A 494 0.83 10.76 -35.06
CA SER A 494 1.78 11.29 -34.06
C SER A 494 2.42 12.67 -34.34
N ASP A 495 2.94 13.32 -33.30
CA ASP A 495 4.07 14.28 -33.42
C ASP A 495 4.94 14.32 -32.14
N THR A 496 6.26 14.44 -32.31
CA THR A 496 7.30 14.50 -31.24
C THR A 496 8.23 15.70 -31.47
N PRO A 497 8.76 16.37 -30.43
CA PRO A 497 9.86 17.33 -30.59
C PRO A 497 11.17 17.00 -29.85
N GLN A 498 12.28 17.50 -30.42
CA GLN A 498 13.71 17.33 -30.06
C GLN A 498 14.29 18.48 -29.16
N PRO A 499 15.55 18.37 -28.64
CA PRO A 499 16.05 19.05 -27.43
C PRO A 499 16.94 20.31 -27.63
N VAL A 500 17.33 20.97 -26.52
CA VAL A 500 18.11 22.24 -26.42
C VAL A 500 19.41 22.03 -25.58
N PRO A 501 20.56 22.73 -25.83
CA PRO A 501 21.91 22.37 -25.31
C PRO A 501 22.33 23.05 -23.97
N PRO A 502 23.45 22.61 -23.33
CA PRO A 502 23.81 23.01 -21.96
C PRO A 502 24.80 24.20 -21.84
N ILE A 503 24.77 24.88 -20.69
CA ILE A 503 25.70 25.95 -20.26
C ILE A 503 26.70 25.38 -19.24
N ALA A 504 28.00 25.64 -19.43
CA ALA A 504 29.10 25.18 -18.56
C ALA A 504 29.44 26.17 -17.43
N GLN A 505 29.74 25.65 -16.22
CA GLN A 505 30.51 26.37 -15.19
C GLN A 505 31.50 25.42 -14.50
N SER A 506 32.79 25.73 -14.63
CA SER A 506 33.94 25.00 -14.08
C SER A 506 34.21 25.38 -12.62
N ARG A 507 34.05 24.43 -11.69
CA ARG A 507 34.73 24.42 -10.38
C ARG A 507 35.95 23.49 -10.49
N ILE A 508 37.10 23.91 -9.94
CA ILE A 508 38.33 23.11 -9.91
C ILE A 508 38.06 21.91 -9.01
N GLY A 509 37.67 20.79 -9.61
CA GLY A 509 37.37 19.55 -8.92
C GLY A 509 38.63 18.71 -8.68
N LEU A 510 38.67 18.00 -7.56
CA LEU A 510 39.75 17.05 -7.26
C LEU A 510 39.59 15.79 -8.14
N PRO A 511 40.65 15.33 -8.83
CA PRO A 511 40.55 14.15 -9.68
C PRO A 511 40.35 12.87 -8.85
N PRO A 512 39.70 11.84 -9.42
CA PRO A 512 39.65 10.49 -8.83
C PRO A 512 41.02 9.98 -8.38
N LEU A 513 41.08 9.28 -7.25
CA LEU A 513 42.36 8.80 -6.68
C LEU A 513 42.67 7.32 -6.95
N ASP A 514 41.66 6.50 -7.25
CA ASP A 514 41.81 5.07 -7.47
C ASP A 514 40.93 4.57 -8.62
N GLN A 515 41.13 3.32 -9.02
CA GLN A 515 40.44 2.71 -10.15
C GLN A 515 38.91 2.66 -9.97
N VAL A 516 38.41 2.56 -8.73
CA VAL A 516 36.97 2.54 -8.44
C VAL A 516 36.38 3.94 -8.60
N GLU A 517 37.07 4.96 -8.09
CA GLU A 517 36.69 6.36 -8.29
C GLU A 517 36.76 6.78 -9.76
N GLU A 518 37.74 6.30 -10.53
CA GLU A 518 37.84 6.57 -11.97
C GLU A 518 36.65 6.00 -12.73
N VAL A 519 36.27 4.75 -12.44
CA VAL A 519 35.10 4.10 -13.04
C VAL A 519 33.81 4.82 -12.63
N LEU A 520 33.65 5.16 -11.36
CA LEU A 520 32.47 5.89 -10.90
C LEU A 520 32.40 7.31 -11.47
N ALA A 521 33.51 8.02 -11.61
CA ALA A 521 33.52 9.34 -12.25
C ALA A 521 33.12 9.27 -13.73
N ASP A 522 33.57 8.25 -14.47
CA ASP A 522 33.12 8.01 -15.85
C ASP A 522 31.62 7.69 -15.91
N VAL A 523 31.13 6.83 -15.02
CA VAL A 523 29.71 6.46 -14.95
C VAL A 523 28.84 7.66 -14.56
N PHE A 524 29.27 8.51 -13.62
CA PHE A 524 28.60 9.78 -13.30
C PHE A 524 28.55 10.69 -14.53
N GLY A 525 29.68 10.85 -15.23
CA GLY A 525 29.77 11.69 -16.42
C GLY A 525 28.85 11.24 -17.55
N ARG A 526 28.78 9.92 -17.80
CA ARG A 526 27.90 9.31 -18.81
C ARG A 526 26.41 9.45 -18.47
N VAL A 527 26.06 9.31 -17.20
CA VAL A 527 24.67 9.42 -16.73
C VAL A 527 24.17 10.86 -16.77
N LEU A 528 25.01 11.80 -16.35
CA LEU A 528 24.64 13.22 -16.17
C LEU A 528 25.00 14.10 -17.38
N GLY A 529 25.65 13.53 -18.40
CA GLY A 529 26.07 14.26 -19.59
C GLY A 529 27.21 15.25 -19.32
N HIS A 530 28.05 14.99 -18.31
CA HIS A 530 29.16 15.85 -17.94
C HIS A 530 30.51 15.27 -18.42
N PRO A 531 31.37 16.06 -19.10
CA PRO A 531 32.59 15.55 -19.73
C PRO A 531 33.67 15.06 -18.75
N SER A 532 33.57 15.48 -17.48
CA SER A 532 34.45 15.04 -16.39
C SER A 532 33.78 15.34 -15.06
N VAL A 533 33.76 14.38 -14.14
CA VAL A 533 33.17 14.53 -12.80
C VAL A 533 34.29 14.44 -11.78
N ASP A 534 34.31 15.36 -10.83
CA ASP A 534 35.28 15.34 -9.75
C ASP A 534 34.84 14.46 -8.59
N ARG A 535 35.80 14.09 -7.74
CA ARG A 535 35.53 13.10 -6.70
C ARG A 535 34.64 13.59 -5.54
N THR A 536 34.44 14.90 -5.42
CA THR A 536 33.80 15.56 -4.27
C THR A 536 32.47 16.22 -4.57
N THR A 537 32.12 16.41 -5.84
CA THR A 537 30.85 17.02 -6.20
C THR A 537 29.72 15.98 -6.14
N SER A 538 28.63 16.36 -5.48
CA SER A 538 27.45 15.50 -5.32
C SER A 538 26.79 15.19 -6.67
N PHE A 539 26.40 13.94 -6.86
CA PHE A 539 25.64 13.41 -8.00
C PHE A 539 24.37 14.21 -8.26
N PHE A 540 23.63 14.56 -7.20
CA PHE A 540 22.39 15.33 -7.31
C PHE A 540 22.65 16.81 -7.59
N ALA A 541 23.77 17.37 -7.08
CA ALA A 541 24.17 18.74 -7.40
C ALA A 541 24.58 18.90 -8.88
N LEU A 542 24.97 17.81 -9.55
CA LEU A 542 25.26 17.75 -10.98
C LEU A 542 24.01 17.51 -11.84
N GLY A 543 22.80 17.59 -11.25
CA GLY A 543 21.54 17.38 -11.95
C GLY A 543 21.07 15.93 -11.97
N GLY A 544 21.65 15.06 -11.15
CA GLY A 544 21.15 13.71 -10.94
C GLY A 544 19.77 13.71 -10.27
N ASP A 545 18.91 12.80 -10.70
CA ASP A 545 17.62 12.50 -10.08
C ASP A 545 17.51 10.99 -9.79
N SER A 546 16.36 10.52 -9.32
CA SER A 546 16.14 9.10 -9.02
C SER A 546 16.27 8.19 -10.25
N VAL A 547 15.96 8.70 -11.46
CA VAL A 547 16.10 7.95 -12.72
C VAL A 547 17.57 7.85 -13.11
N ALA A 548 18.31 8.96 -12.99
CA ALA A 548 19.74 9.01 -13.16
C ALA A 548 20.46 8.10 -12.15
N SER A 549 19.99 8.05 -10.89
CA SER A 549 20.54 7.19 -9.84
C SER A 549 20.40 5.71 -10.17
N LEU A 550 19.27 5.30 -10.76
CA LEU A 550 19.07 3.93 -11.22
C LEU A 550 19.94 3.59 -12.44
N ARG A 551 20.12 4.53 -13.37
CA ARG A 551 21.04 4.38 -14.51
C ARG A 551 22.50 4.28 -14.04
N LEU A 552 22.86 5.06 -13.03
CA LEU A 552 24.17 5.03 -12.39
C LEU A 552 24.46 3.65 -11.80
N VAL A 553 23.50 3.09 -11.05
CA VAL A 553 23.60 1.73 -10.49
C VAL A 553 23.75 0.69 -11.59
N GLY A 554 22.93 0.76 -12.66
CA GLY A 554 23.01 -0.17 -13.77
C GLY A 554 24.36 -0.12 -14.50
N LEU A 555 24.86 1.07 -14.80
CA LEU A 555 26.15 1.26 -15.48
C LEU A 555 27.35 0.93 -14.60
N ALA A 556 27.26 1.16 -13.28
CA ALA A 556 28.30 0.74 -12.34
C ALA A 556 28.36 -0.79 -12.24
N ALA A 557 27.21 -1.48 -12.24
CA ALA A 557 27.15 -2.93 -12.28
C ALA A 557 27.75 -3.51 -13.58
N GLU A 558 27.50 -2.88 -14.73
CA GLU A 558 28.16 -3.24 -16.01
C GLU A 558 29.69 -3.05 -15.95
N ALA A 559 30.16 -2.08 -15.18
CA ALA A 559 31.57 -1.83 -14.94
C ALA A 559 32.18 -2.69 -13.80
N GLY A 560 31.42 -3.65 -13.27
CA GLY A 560 31.88 -4.58 -12.24
C GLY A 560 31.88 -4.01 -10.82
N LEU A 561 31.16 -2.92 -10.57
CA LEU A 561 30.97 -2.32 -9.25
C LEU A 561 29.56 -2.61 -8.73
N GLU A 562 29.46 -3.25 -7.57
CA GLU A 562 28.18 -3.44 -6.89
C GLU A 562 27.88 -2.23 -6.00
N ILE A 563 26.93 -1.41 -6.43
CA ILE A 563 26.36 -0.30 -5.66
C ILE A 563 24.84 -0.40 -5.66
N LEU A 564 24.21 -0.14 -4.52
CA LEU A 564 22.75 -0.13 -4.39
C LEU A 564 22.20 1.26 -4.73
N PRO A 565 20.93 1.37 -5.18
CA PRO A 565 20.28 2.66 -5.34
C PRO A 565 20.32 3.51 -4.07
N SER A 566 20.18 2.88 -2.89
CA SER A 566 20.33 3.55 -1.59
C SER A 566 21.72 4.14 -1.38
N ASP A 567 22.77 3.50 -1.91
CA ASP A 567 24.14 3.96 -1.73
C ASP A 567 24.37 5.27 -2.47
N VAL A 568 23.72 5.49 -3.62
CA VAL A 568 23.77 6.77 -4.35
C VAL A 568 23.17 7.92 -3.54
N PHE A 569 22.09 7.66 -2.80
CA PHE A 569 21.45 8.67 -1.94
C PHE A 569 22.22 8.93 -0.64
N LEU A 570 22.86 7.90 -0.09
CA LEU A 570 23.65 7.98 1.14
C LEU A 570 25.07 8.49 0.91
N HIS A 571 25.67 8.15 -0.23
CA HIS A 571 27.05 8.41 -0.61
C HIS A 571 27.07 9.15 -1.94
N GLN A 572 26.77 10.45 -1.86
CA GLN A 572 26.37 11.24 -3.00
C GLN A 572 27.55 11.67 -3.88
N THR A 573 28.78 11.53 -3.42
CA THR A 573 30.00 11.90 -4.17
C THR A 573 30.73 10.65 -4.65
N VAL A 574 31.50 10.76 -5.75
CA VAL A 574 32.30 9.64 -6.28
C VAL A 574 33.22 9.04 -5.21
N ALA A 575 33.87 9.89 -4.39
CA ALA A 575 34.78 9.43 -3.33
C ALA A 575 34.08 8.69 -2.17
N GLU A 576 32.83 9.04 -1.86
CA GLU A 576 32.06 8.35 -0.82
C GLU A 576 31.45 7.06 -1.38
N LEU A 577 30.92 7.13 -2.60
CA LEU A 577 30.31 5.98 -3.26
C LEU A 577 31.33 4.89 -3.57
N ALA A 578 32.58 5.26 -3.91
CA ALA A 578 33.68 4.32 -4.07
C ALA A 578 33.99 3.52 -2.80
N ARG A 579 33.77 4.09 -1.60
CA ARG A 579 33.94 3.38 -0.32
C ARG A 579 32.80 2.42 -0.01
N ALA A 580 31.61 2.71 -0.54
CA ALA A 580 30.42 1.88 -0.40
C ALA A 580 30.32 0.79 -1.47
N ALA A 581 30.96 1.00 -2.63
CA ALA A 581 31.02 0.06 -3.73
C ALA A 581 31.74 -1.22 -3.32
N ARG A 582 31.11 -2.38 -3.59
CA ARG A 582 31.70 -3.69 -3.34
C ARG A 582 32.31 -4.22 -4.63
N LEU A 583 33.51 -4.77 -4.54
CA LEU A 583 34.11 -5.55 -5.63
C LEU A 583 33.53 -6.97 -5.60
N PRO A 584 33.12 -7.55 -6.73
CA PRO A 584 32.66 -8.94 -6.78
C PRO A 584 33.79 -9.88 -6.33
N ALA A 585 33.45 -10.83 -5.46
CA ALA A 585 34.39 -11.86 -5.03
C ALA A 585 34.92 -12.61 -6.27
N ALA A 586 36.24 -12.70 -6.41
CA ALA A 586 36.87 -13.44 -7.50
C ALA A 586 36.34 -14.87 -7.54
N GLN A 587 35.69 -15.24 -8.65
CA GLN A 587 35.27 -16.60 -8.92
C GLN A 587 36.51 -17.48 -9.05
N THR A 588 36.79 -18.31 -8.04
CA THR A 588 37.84 -19.32 -8.14
C THR A 588 37.43 -20.34 -9.21
N PRO A 589 38.29 -20.67 -10.20
CA PRO A 589 37.98 -21.67 -11.21
C PRO A 589 37.77 -23.03 -10.54
N THR A 590 36.64 -23.67 -10.82
CA THR A 590 36.40 -25.07 -10.48
C THR A 590 37.41 -25.96 -11.22
N THR A 591 38.38 -26.51 -10.50
CA THR A 591 39.15 -27.68 -10.96
C THR A 591 38.42 -28.98 -10.59
N PRO A 592 38.45 -30.02 -11.45
CA PRO A 592 37.79 -31.27 -11.18
C PRO A 592 38.52 -32.09 -10.11
N ASP A 593 37.73 -32.93 -9.47
CA ASP A 593 38.04 -34.03 -8.55
C ASP A 593 39.33 -34.81 -8.90
N ASP A 594 40.21 -34.94 -7.92
CA ASP A 594 41.09 -36.11 -7.76
C ASP A 594 41.54 -36.20 -6.29
N GLY A 595 41.43 -37.41 -5.74
CA GLY A 595 41.43 -37.64 -4.30
C GLY A 595 42.80 -37.87 -3.63
N SER A 596 42.65 -38.25 -2.36
CA SER A 596 43.59 -38.89 -1.42
C SER A 596 44.45 -38.03 -0.48
N ASP A 597 44.25 -38.37 0.80
CA ASP A 597 45.22 -38.57 1.89
C ASP A 597 45.80 -37.42 2.75
N GLN A 598 45.34 -37.48 4.01
CA GLN A 598 46.09 -37.52 5.27
C GLN A 598 46.55 -36.22 5.99
N ALA A 599 46.03 -36.14 7.23
CA ALA A 599 46.71 -35.87 8.50
C ALA A 599 47.34 -34.49 8.78
N GLY A 600 46.94 -33.87 9.90
CA GLY A 600 47.68 -32.75 10.48
C GLY A 600 46.97 -31.99 11.59
N VAL A 601 47.26 -32.39 12.82
CA VAL A 601 46.87 -31.77 14.10
C VAL A 601 47.39 -30.32 14.23
N SER A 602 46.61 -29.39 14.81
CA SER A 602 46.97 -28.64 16.04
C SER A 602 46.05 -27.46 16.36
N LYS A 603 45.62 -27.45 17.63
CA LYS A 603 45.10 -26.31 18.39
C LYS A 603 46.16 -25.22 18.54
N THR A 604 45.71 -23.97 18.61
CA THR A 604 46.19 -23.00 19.61
C THR A 604 45.12 -21.94 19.86
N GLU A 605 44.69 -21.85 21.12
CA GLU A 605 44.13 -20.65 21.73
C GLU A 605 45.14 -19.49 21.64
N SER A 606 44.66 -18.24 21.62
CA SER A 606 45.07 -17.21 22.60
C SER A 606 44.53 -15.82 22.24
N THR A 607 43.83 -15.25 23.22
CA THR A 607 43.84 -13.84 23.66
C THR A 607 43.39 -12.72 22.73
N ASP A 608 42.19 -12.22 23.06
CA ASP A 608 41.88 -10.79 23.21
C ASP A 608 42.89 -10.12 24.19
N PRO A 609 43.28 -8.84 24.02
CA PRO A 609 42.47 -7.82 24.71
C PRO A 609 42.44 -6.41 24.08
N ALA A 610 41.46 -5.66 24.59
CA ALA A 610 41.48 -4.23 24.92
C ALA A 610 40.91 -3.23 23.90
N ALA A 611 39.64 -2.88 24.17
CA ALA A 611 39.14 -1.54 24.47
C ALA A 611 39.96 -0.34 23.97
N THR A 612 39.35 0.44 23.09
CA THR A 612 39.61 1.88 23.00
C THR A 612 38.28 2.62 22.91
N ASP A 613 38.03 3.38 23.97
CA ASP A 613 37.01 4.42 24.10
C ASP A 613 37.34 5.59 23.16
N VAL A 614 36.43 5.94 22.24
CA VAL A 614 36.39 7.27 21.62
C VAL A 614 34.94 7.69 21.37
N GLY A 615 34.46 8.61 22.21
CA GLY A 615 33.87 9.85 21.72
C GLY A 615 32.38 9.83 21.37
N GLY A 616 31.56 10.18 22.35
CA GLY A 616 30.14 10.46 22.18
C GLY A 616 29.85 11.47 21.06
N HIS A 617 28.91 11.11 20.19
CA HIS A 617 28.25 12.03 19.29
C HIS A 617 26.98 12.54 19.96
N ARG A 618 26.93 13.86 20.17
CA ARG A 618 25.75 14.57 20.65
C ARG A 618 24.62 14.43 19.63
N ALA A 619 23.41 14.29 20.18
CA ALA A 619 22.15 14.47 19.47
C ALA A 619 22.02 15.92 19.00
N SER A 620 22.34 16.20 17.74
CA SER A 620 21.87 17.38 16.99
C SER A 620 22.48 17.35 15.59
N ASP A 621 21.82 16.70 14.63
CA ASP A 621 22.00 16.98 13.19
C ASP A 621 20.75 16.47 12.46
N PHE A 622 19.64 17.20 12.62
CA PHE A 622 18.52 17.12 11.68
C PHE A 622 18.77 18.15 10.57
N PRO A 623 18.56 17.82 9.28
CA PRO A 623 18.34 18.85 8.29
C PRO A 623 17.04 19.60 8.65
N ASP A 624 17.12 20.94 8.61
CA ASP A 624 16.11 21.94 8.97
C ASP A 624 14.64 21.45 8.87
N SER A 625 14.09 20.95 9.98
CA SER A 625 12.69 20.50 10.05
C SER A 625 11.68 21.66 10.06
N GLY A 626 12.13 22.91 9.87
CA GLY A 626 11.31 24.14 9.89
C GLY A 626 10.59 24.42 11.23
N LEU A 627 10.75 23.55 12.22
CA LEU A 627 10.06 23.55 13.50
C LEU A 627 11.02 24.00 14.61
N SER A 628 10.63 25.02 15.36
CA SER A 628 11.31 25.33 16.63
C SER A 628 11.13 24.18 17.64
N GLN A 629 12.12 24.00 18.52
CA GLN A 629 12.06 23.03 19.61
C GLN A 629 10.77 23.18 20.45
N ASP A 630 10.31 24.41 20.67
CA ASP A 630 9.04 24.72 21.36
C ASP A 630 7.80 24.18 20.63
N GLN A 631 7.79 24.19 19.29
CA GLN A 631 6.68 23.61 18.52
C GLN A 631 6.68 22.09 18.65
N LEU A 632 7.86 21.47 18.53
CA LEU A 632 8.05 20.04 18.74
C LEU A 632 7.62 19.59 20.14
N ASP A 633 7.97 20.37 21.18
CA ASP A 633 7.62 20.05 22.56
C ASP A 633 6.12 20.22 22.82
N ARG A 634 5.47 21.22 22.21
CA ARG A 634 4.00 21.38 22.27
C ARG A 634 3.26 20.24 21.56
N MET A 635 3.73 19.81 20.40
CA MET A 635 3.15 18.69 19.66
C MET A 635 3.31 17.37 20.43
N MET A 636 4.51 17.13 20.99
CA MET A 636 4.77 15.97 21.84
C MET A 636 3.97 16.00 23.14
N ALA A 637 3.78 17.17 23.76
CA ALA A 637 2.96 17.32 24.95
C ALA A 637 1.47 17.03 24.68
N ARG A 638 0.93 17.45 23.51
CA ARG A 638 -0.44 17.11 23.09
C ARG A 638 -0.62 15.60 22.95
N LEU A 639 0.35 14.91 22.37
CA LEU A 639 0.31 13.46 22.18
C LEU A 639 0.57 12.67 23.47
N ALA A 640 1.47 13.14 24.34
CA ALA A 640 1.71 12.54 25.66
C ALA A 640 0.50 12.70 26.60
N ALA A 641 -0.20 13.85 26.53
CA ALA A 641 -1.44 14.07 27.27
C ALA A 641 -2.61 13.22 26.75
N ALA A 642 -2.58 12.84 25.46
CA ALA A 642 -3.52 11.92 24.85
C ALA A 642 -3.19 10.45 25.16
N SER A 643 -1.91 10.09 25.20
CA SER A 643 -1.44 8.72 25.39
C SER A 643 -1.44 8.27 26.86
N GLY A 644 -2.48 8.61 27.64
CA GLY A 644 -2.58 8.29 29.07
C GLY A 644 -2.16 6.84 29.40
N PRO A 645 -1.64 6.57 30.62
CA PRO A 645 -0.96 5.32 30.93
C PRO A 645 -1.83 4.12 30.55
N ARG A 646 -1.25 3.17 29.79
CA ARG A 646 -1.84 1.85 29.56
C ARG A 646 -2.29 1.31 30.92
N ARG A 647 -3.59 1.08 31.08
CA ARG A 647 -4.06 0.26 32.19
C ARG A 647 -3.48 -1.13 31.96
N ASP A 648 -2.46 -1.46 32.76
CA ASP A 648 -2.10 -2.84 32.99
C ASP A 648 -3.33 -3.52 33.57
N ASP A 649 -3.96 -4.40 32.80
CA ASP A 649 -4.98 -5.31 33.29
C ASP A 649 -4.31 -6.27 34.28
N GLN A 650 -4.43 -5.94 35.57
CA GLN A 650 -4.38 -6.95 36.61
C GLN A 650 -5.68 -7.77 36.55
N PRO A 651 -5.60 -9.11 36.67
CA PRO A 651 -6.76 -9.96 36.52
C PRO A 651 -7.71 -9.77 37.72
N SER A 652 -9.01 -9.67 37.42
CA SER A 652 -10.11 -9.93 38.36
C SER A 652 -11.01 -11.00 37.77
#